data_AF-A0A947KQT0-F1
#
_entry.id   AF-A0A947KQT0-F1
#
_cell.length_a   1.000
_cell.length_b   1.000
_cell.length_c   1.000
_cell.angle_alpha   90.00
_cell.angle_beta   90.00
_cell.angle_gamma   90.00
#
_symmetry.space_group_name_H-M   'P 1'
#
loop_
_entity.id
_entity.type
_entity.pdbx_description
1 polymer ?
#
loop_
_entity_poly.entity_id
_entity_poly.type
_entity_poly.pdbx_seq_one_letter_code
_entity_poly.pdbx_strand_id
1 'polypeptide(L)'
;MNGFAAEQKENDLVARSPFFANRIEVEVGGRLMLHPKLPYIEGLPDEEYNLVLNLPATLSLSRLQVLATDQNGRVGSTSETIKELIADGKKRMELSYKPDLALAIDGMELHLCHINRDGTVYAPIIKFSGTFDWKTFRKEVQVSNDNVAVVPLLLKWAANPTQAGTLSFRSLRISETDSGKTVFNFHPKEPVVMKLGKGQSTCWLSEDPAKTGDAGGDKVKLIPGKKYIVECQAKGEGIGGPGISVKDALAKKIAYTRTFVFDVASKVSLPDKLRWRIEGKDGKVYEKGELTLVAAKERIAPKVMDTSSWICETQLDRETLPIQRLYVEKLHSWGLNTIEPQMPVPAYDAYLTEASLSIAVAQEAKHLGMRVRAYMHFLYDNKDSENYLKANPQFAAVDPQGMRTASYPFICPTHYLENGNPWLKYYLDAIRRSVEINDLDGVFYDYEINAAPHIKSLPNKDGSRRWGGCCICERCRKAFQASIGLDHVPSVEECCADALYEKWTDFRCRQNVELWRLTSQAAKASNPKATFAIYSGGPGDYSRQAYGVDWIMAAPYLDFAMQRDFCPFRTQLADEFSSVLAKGIPARQAPPRMLFQLNVFPYGDQWMYGCDENRVYAELSNMKNNIVRTVAVCRSFGWSFTGIWGMDDQLTMPIKEANALLARYEDYFVNGEQVANLVKVEKGDVESATWRKGKKLVTFVFNRKAQSQDVVLKMAGAPQPMEARFKVEAHDCFANEWPVVSTPWYRIFAW
;
A
#
# COMPACT_ATOMS: atom_id res chain seq x y z
N MET A 1 33.91 -8.46 12.92
CA MET A 1 33.73 -7.66 11.68
C MET A 1 33.61 -8.51 10.40
N ASN A 2 33.73 -9.84 10.43
CA ASN A 2 33.61 -10.70 9.24
C ASN A 2 32.17 -11.16 8.90
N GLY A 3 31.14 -10.57 9.51
CA GLY A 3 29.72 -10.93 9.29
C GLY A 3 29.04 -10.17 8.14
N PHE A 4 29.55 -9.00 7.76
CA PHE A 4 28.91 -8.14 6.75
C PHE A 4 29.14 -8.59 5.29
N ALA A 5 30.21 -9.34 5.01
CA ALA A 5 30.60 -9.67 3.63
C ALA A 5 29.77 -10.81 3.00
N ALA A 6 29.19 -11.71 3.81
CA ALA A 6 28.35 -12.80 3.30
C ALA A 6 26.92 -12.31 2.99
N GLU A 7 26.38 -11.44 3.85
CA GLU A 7 25.08 -10.77 3.68
C GLU A 7 25.06 -9.91 2.40
N GLN A 8 26.21 -9.37 2.00
CA GLN A 8 26.33 -8.56 0.79
C GLN A 8 26.24 -9.39 -0.52
N LYS A 9 26.69 -10.66 -0.51
CA LYS A 9 26.71 -11.51 -1.71
C LYS A 9 25.35 -12.11 -2.08
N GLU A 10 24.51 -12.42 -1.08
CA GLU A 10 23.17 -12.96 -1.34
C GLU A 10 22.19 -11.83 -1.72
N ASN A 11 22.35 -10.66 -1.09
CA ASN A 11 21.70 -9.42 -1.53
C ASN A 11 22.10 -9.02 -2.95
N ASP A 12 23.34 -9.29 -3.38
CA ASP A 12 23.82 -9.01 -4.75
C ASP A 12 23.14 -9.88 -5.85
N LEU A 13 22.64 -11.08 -5.53
CA LEU A 13 21.95 -11.95 -6.50
C LEU A 13 20.47 -11.56 -6.68
N VAL A 14 19.80 -11.24 -5.58
CA VAL A 14 18.43 -10.68 -5.62
C VAL A 14 18.43 -9.28 -6.25
N ALA A 15 19.53 -8.52 -6.11
CA ALA A 15 19.69 -7.21 -6.73
C ALA A 15 19.88 -7.24 -8.26
N ARG A 16 20.15 -8.40 -8.89
CA ARG A 16 20.48 -8.50 -10.33
C ARG A 16 19.46 -9.22 -11.18
N SER A 17 18.64 -10.08 -10.60
CA SER A 17 17.53 -10.67 -11.36
C SER A 17 16.36 -9.70 -11.42
N PRO A 18 15.67 -9.59 -12.57
CA PRO A 18 14.38 -8.93 -12.59
C PRO A 18 13.29 -9.70 -11.85
N PHE A 19 13.59 -10.92 -11.40
CA PHE A 19 12.68 -11.73 -10.61
C PHE A 19 13.28 -12.05 -9.23
N PHE A 20 12.50 -11.92 -8.16
CA PHE A 20 12.87 -12.24 -6.79
C PHE A 20 12.98 -13.73 -6.53
N ALA A 21 12.18 -14.51 -7.24
CA ALA A 21 12.17 -15.96 -7.13
C ALA A 21 12.87 -16.58 -8.34
N ASN A 22 13.61 -17.66 -8.13
CA ASN A 22 14.10 -18.51 -9.22
C ASN A 22 13.06 -19.56 -9.65
N ARG A 23 11.94 -19.64 -8.93
CA ARG A 23 10.86 -20.61 -9.11
C ARG A 23 9.50 -19.98 -8.82
N ILE A 24 8.52 -20.19 -9.70
CA ILE A 24 7.12 -19.77 -9.52
C ILE A 24 6.17 -20.93 -9.79
N GLU A 25 5.14 -21.03 -8.97
CA GLU A 25 4.02 -21.94 -9.16
C GLU A 25 3.01 -21.38 -10.16
N VAL A 26 2.66 -22.17 -11.18
CA VAL A 26 1.67 -21.83 -12.20
C VAL A 26 0.55 -22.86 -12.26
N GLU A 27 -0.68 -22.39 -12.35
CA GLU A 27 -1.86 -23.23 -12.56
C GLU A 27 -1.97 -23.58 -14.03
N VAL A 28 -2.02 -24.88 -14.35
CA VAL A 28 -2.18 -25.37 -15.73
C VAL A 28 -3.56 -24.95 -16.25
N GLY A 29 -3.60 -24.23 -17.36
CA GLY A 29 -4.85 -23.62 -17.88
C GLY A 29 -5.24 -22.31 -17.20
N GLY A 30 -4.49 -21.87 -16.18
CA GLY A 30 -4.71 -20.63 -15.46
C GLY A 30 -3.96 -19.46 -16.08
N ARG A 31 -3.64 -18.45 -15.25
CA ARG A 31 -2.86 -17.27 -15.65
C ARG A 31 -1.66 -17.09 -14.74
N LEU A 32 -0.60 -16.48 -15.26
CA LEU A 32 0.61 -16.11 -14.55
C LEU A 32 0.76 -14.58 -14.62
N MET A 33 0.92 -13.93 -13.47
CA MET A 33 1.15 -12.49 -13.35
C MET A 33 2.57 -12.23 -12.86
N LEU A 34 3.37 -11.52 -13.64
CA LEU A 34 4.75 -11.19 -13.30
C LEU A 34 4.97 -9.68 -13.29
N HIS A 35 5.68 -9.22 -12.26
CA HIS A 35 6.12 -7.84 -12.13
C HIS A 35 7.67 -7.77 -12.11
N PRO A 36 8.33 -7.81 -13.28
CA PRO A 36 9.79 -7.89 -13.33
C PRO A 36 10.44 -6.56 -12.95
N LYS A 37 11.30 -6.54 -11.92
CA LYS A 37 12.01 -5.32 -11.51
C LYS A 37 13.32 -5.14 -12.24
N LEU A 38 13.44 -4.13 -13.09
CA LEU A 38 14.69 -3.95 -13.83
C LEU A 38 15.82 -3.52 -12.88
N PRO A 39 16.92 -4.26 -12.79
CA PRO A 39 18.08 -3.83 -12.02
C PRO A 39 18.66 -2.57 -12.64
N TYR A 40 19.15 -1.66 -11.81
CA TYR A 40 20.00 -0.57 -12.27
C TYR A 40 21.34 -1.15 -12.75
N ILE A 41 21.73 -0.86 -13.99
CA ILE A 41 23.01 -1.27 -14.55
C ILE A 41 23.91 -0.05 -14.70
N GLU A 42 24.99 -0.02 -13.93
CA GLU A 42 25.95 1.08 -13.93
C GLU A 42 26.56 1.29 -15.32
N GLY A 43 26.58 2.55 -15.78
CA GLY A 43 27.16 2.94 -17.07
C GLY A 43 26.25 2.77 -18.30
N LEU A 44 25.05 2.24 -18.14
CA LEU A 44 24.02 2.23 -19.20
C LEU A 44 23.12 3.47 -19.08
N PRO A 45 22.95 4.27 -20.15
CA PRO A 45 21.95 5.32 -20.15
C PRO A 45 20.54 4.75 -20.04
N ASP A 46 19.70 5.39 -19.23
CA ASP A 46 18.33 4.97 -18.90
C ASP A 46 17.45 4.66 -20.13
N GLU A 47 17.72 5.32 -21.25
CA GLU A 47 16.94 5.19 -22.48
C GLU A 47 17.36 4.03 -23.38
N GLU A 48 18.32 3.20 -22.93
CA GLU A 48 19.11 2.34 -23.82
C GLU A 48 19.03 0.84 -23.56
N TYR A 49 18.20 0.34 -22.64
CA TYR A 49 18.06 -1.11 -22.48
C TYR A 49 16.63 -1.65 -22.55
N ASN A 50 16.51 -2.87 -23.05
CA ASN A 50 15.28 -3.64 -23.21
C ASN A 50 15.29 -4.83 -22.25
N LEU A 51 14.16 -5.06 -21.58
CA LEU A 51 13.89 -6.37 -20.98
C LEU A 51 13.41 -7.30 -22.07
N VAL A 52 14.12 -8.41 -22.26
CA VAL A 52 13.76 -9.42 -23.23
C VAL A 52 13.36 -10.70 -22.51
N LEU A 53 12.07 -11.05 -22.61
CA LEU A 53 11.50 -12.28 -22.05
C LEU A 53 11.34 -13.31 -23.16
N ASN A 54 12.04 -14.43 -23.04
CA ASN A 54 11.91 -15.58 -23.93
C ASN A 54 10.94 -16.59 -23.28
N LEU A 55 9.68 -16.48 -23.71
CA LEU A 55 8.55 -17.23 -23.19
C LEU A 55 8.59 -18.67 -23.72
N PRO A 56 8.49 -19.69 -22.84
CA PRO A 56 8.28 -21.06 -23.29
C PRO A 56 6.92 -21.20 -24.00
N ALA A 57 6.74 -22.26 -24.80
CA ALA A 57 5.47 -22.55 -25.50
C ALA A 57 4.27 -22.73 -24.55
N THR A 58 4.56 -22.87 -23.26
CA THR A 58 3.63 -23.06 -22.16
C THR A 58 2.96 -21.77 -21.72
N LEU A 59 3.53 -20.62 -22.09
CA LEU A 59 3.01 -19.31 -21.80
C LEU A 59 2.60 -18.60 -23.09
N SER A 60 1.41 -18.04 -23.12
CA SER A 60 0.98 -17.06 -24.12
C SER A 60 0.67 -15.72 -23.48
N LEU A 61 0.90 -14.61 -24.17
CA LEU A 61 0.48 -13.31 -23.67
C LEU A 61 -1.04 -13.27 -23.56
N SER A 62 -1.54 -12.92 -22.37
CA SER A 62 -2.97 -12.89 -22.13
C SER A 62 -3.61 -11.69 -22.80
N ARG A 63 -4.83 -11.86 -23.31
CA ARG A 63 -5.64 -10.73 -23.81
C ARG A 63 -5.99 -9.74 -22.71
N LEU A 64 -5.82 -10.12 -21.45
CA LEU A 64 -5.99 -9.23 -20.29
C LEU A 64 -4.81 -8.28 -20.06
N GLN A 65 -3.75 -8.34 -20.87
CA GLN A 65 -2.63 -7.37 -20.81
C GLN A 65 -3.03 -5.91 -21.07
N VAL A 66 -4.25 -5.65 -21.54
CA VAL A 66 -4.64 -4.42 -22.23
C VAL A 66 -4.71 -3.16 -21.34
N LEU A 67 -4.60 -3.22 -20.01
CA LEU A 67 -4.93 -2.07 -19.15
C LEU A 67 -3.91 -1.77 -18.03
N ALA A 68 -2.60 -1.85 -18.30
CA ALA A 68 -1.63 -1.18 -17.43
C ALA A 68 -1.72 0.34 -17.65
N THR A 69 -2.83 0.93 -17.22
CA THR A 69 -2.93 2.36 -17.01
C THR A 69 -2.18 2.69 -15.72
N ASP A 70 -1.34 3.71 -15.73
CA ASP A 70 -0.91 4.32 -14.48
C ASP A 70 -2.14 4.79 -13.66
N GLN A 71 -1.91 5.22 -12.43
CA GLN A 71 -2.93 5.83 -11.56
C GLN A 71 -3.71 7.01 -12.19
N ASN A 72 -3.31 7.49 -13.37
CA ASN A 72 -3.96 8.56 -14.13
C ASN A 72 -4.61 8.05 -15.44
N GLY A 73 -4.81 6.75 -15.62
CA GLY A 73 -5.46 6.22 -16.83
C GLY A 73 -4.54 6.18 -18.06
N ARG A 74 -3.23 6.42 -17.94
CA ARG A 74 -2.31 6.47 -19.10
C ARG A 74 -1.66 5.11 -19.34
N VAL A 75 -1.83 4.58 -20.54
CA VAL A 75 -1.10 3.42 -21.05
C VAL A 75 0.35 3.85 -21.34
N GLY A 76 1.20 3.81 -20.31
CA GLY A 76 2.59 4.30 -20.35
C GLY A 76 3.60 3.30 -20.91
N SER A 77 3.42 2.81 -22.14
CA SER A 77 4.51 2.11 -22.84
C SER A 77 4.73 2.67 -24.23
N THR A 78 5.95 3.18 -24.47
CA THR A 78 6.33 3.80 -25.74
C THR A 78 6.77 2.80 -26.81
N SER A 79 7.08 1.54 -26.45
CA SER A 79 7.27 0.45 -27.42
C SER A 79 7.31 -0.93 -26.77
N GLU A 80 6.39 -1.80 -27.17
CA GLU A 80 6.51 -3.25 -26.98
C GLU A 80 6.70 -3.91 -28.34
N THR A 81 7.57 -4.91 -28.38
CA THR A 81 7.67 -5.78 -29.55
C THR A 81 7.50 -7.22 -29.13
N ILE A 82 6.58 -7.91 -29.79
CA ILE A 82 6.38 -9.35 -29.64
C ILE A 82 6.89 -10.00 -30.92
N LYS A 83 7.88 -10.87 -30.79
CA LYS A 83 8.42 -11.65 -31.91
C LYS A 83 8.18 -13.12 -31.64
N GLU A 84 7.50 -13.81 -32.55
CA GLU A 84 7.52 -15.27 -32.55
C GLU A 84 8.85 -15.76 -33.11
N LEU A 85 9.48 -16.72 -32.43
CA LEU A 85 10.74 -17.31 -32.88
C LEU A 85 10.78 -18.81 -32.61
N ILE A 86 11.63 -19.51 -33.35
CA ILE A 86 11.92 -20.93 -33.11
C ILE A 86 13.27 -20.99 -32.40
N ALA A 87 13.28 -21.48 -31.16
CA ALA A 87 14.50 -21.69 -30.38
C ALA A 87 14.47 -23.08 -29.73
N ASP A 88 15.57 -23.82 -29.85
CA ASP A 88 15.71 -25.20 -29.41
C ASP A 88 14.64 -26.15 -30.03
N GLY A 89 14.26 -25.89 -31.30
CA GLY A 89 13.22 -26.65 -32.00
C GLY A 89 11.79 -26.42 -31.50
N LYS A 90 11.57 -25.45 -30.59
CA LYS A 90 10.26 -25.10 -30.03
C LYS A 90 9.86 -23.69 -30.43
N LYS A 91 8.57 -23.49 -30.69
CA LYS A 91 7.98 -22.14 -30.86
C LYS A 91 8.05 -21.40 -29.52
N ARG A 92 8.56 -20.18 -29.56
CA ARG A 92 8.70 -19.29 -28.41
C ARG A 92 8.24 -17.89 -28.78
N MET A 93 7.99 -17.07 -27.78
CA MET A 93 7.80 -15.63 -27.98
C MET A 93 8.91 -14.88 -27.28
N GLU A 94 9.42 -13.87 -27.97
CA GLU A 94 10.30 -12.88 -27.39
C GLU A 94 9.51 -11.59 -27.20
N LEU A 95 9.39 -11.18 -25.95
CA LEU A 95 8.78 -9.90 -25.59
C LEU A 95 9.90 -8.94 -25.23
N SER A 96 10.02 -7.86 -25.99
CA SER A 96 10.92 -6.74 -25.70
C SER A 96 10.12 -5.58 -25.12
N TYR A 97 10.51 -5.14 -23.92
CA TYR A 97 9.89 -4.02 -23.22
C TYR A 97 10.92 -2.94 -22.92
N LYS A 98 10.61 -1.71 -23.34
CA LYS A 98 11.34 -0.51 -22.97
C LYS A 98 10.60 0.20 -21.84
N PRO A 99 11.16 0.29 -20.62
CA PRO A 99 10.51 1.00 -19.52
C PRO A 99 10.35 2.49 -19.86
N ASP A 100 9.18 3.07 -19.57
CA ASP A 100 8.98 4.51 -19.66
C ASP A 100 9.52 5.19 -18.39
N LEU A 101 10.83 5.41 -18.38
CA LEU A 101 11.49 6.08 -17.26
C LEU A 101 11.21 7.60 -17.23
N ALA A 102 10.46 8.16 -18.20
CA ALA A 102 10.03 9.56 -18.13
C ALA A 102 9.06 9.81 -16.95
N LEU A 103 8.38 8.75 -16.47
CA LEU A 103 7.55 8.77 -15.27
C LEU A 103 8.35 8.76 -13.95
N ALA A 104 9.64 8.38 -13.97
CA ALA A 104 10.48 8.31 -12.77
C ALA A 104 11.02 9.68 -12.30
N ILE A 105 10.78 10.74 -13.08
CA ILE A 105 11.49 12.01 -12.95
C ILE A 105 10.70 12.98 -12.06
N ASP A 106 10.87 12.86 -10.74
CA ASP A 106 10.70 14.01 -9.86
C ASP A 106 12.03 14.77 -9.83
N GLY A 107 12.03 15.98 -10.37
CA GLY A 107 13.24 16.80 -10.45
C GLY A 107 12.94 18.16 -11.08
N MET A 108 13.94 18.77 -11.71
CA MET A 108 13.75 20.05 -12.41
C MET A 108 13.19 19.84 -13.81
N GLU A 109 12.40 20.78 -14.32
CA GLU A 109 11.80 20.67 -15.65
C GLU A 109 12.12 21.92 -16.49
N LEU A 110 12.59 21.73 -17.71
CA LEU A 110 12.61 22.77 -18.73
C LEU A 110 11.23 22.79 -19.40
N HIS A 111 10.52 23.91 -19.34
CA HIS A 111 9.22 24.10 -19.94
C HIS A 111 9.26 25.02 -21.17
N LEU A 112 8.25 24.88 -22.02
CA LEU A 112 7.78 25.95 -22.88
C LEU A 112 6.58 26.60 -22.22
N CYS A 113 6.65 27.91 -22.04
CA CYS A 113 5.53 28.76 -21.68
C CYS A 113 4.74 29.06 -22.96
N HIS A 114 3.67 28.32 -23.18
CA HIS A 114 2.71 28.51 -24.26
C HIS A 114 1.74 29.63 -23.88
N ILE A 115 1.63 30.66 -24.71
CA ILE A 115 0.61 31.70 -24.54
C ILE A 115 -0.49 31.41 -25.57
N ASN A 116 -1.67 30.99 -25.12
CA ASN A 116 -2.86 30.77 -25.95
C ASN A 116 -3.93 31.84 -25.66
N ARG A 117 -5.11 31.72 -26.30
CA ARG A 117 -6.22 32.66 -26.09
C ARG A 117 -6.81 32.61 -24.69
N ASP A 118 -6.71 31.47 -24.02
CA ASP A 118 -7.30 31.21 -22.71
C ASP A 118 -6.33 31.48 -21.55
N GLY A 119 -5.07 31.82 -21.84
CA GLY A 119 -4.06 32.19 -20.85
C GLY A 119 -2.65 31.65 -21.14
N THR A 120 -1.89 31.44 -20.08
CA THR A 120 -0.53 30.89 -20.14
C THR A 120 -0.55 29.43 -19.69
N VAL A 121 -0.02 28.55 -20.52
CA VAL A 121 0.10 27.11 -20.28
C VAL A 121 1.57 26.72 -20.26
N TYR A 122 2.02 25.97 -19.25
CA TYR A 122 3.41 25.51 -19.18
C TYR A 122 3.48 24.04 -19.56
N ALA A 123 4.20 23.72 -20.64
CA ALA A 123 4.39 22.34 -21.09
C ALA A 123 5.83 21.88 -20.82
N PRO A 124 6.04 20.79 -20.06
CA PRO A 124 7.38 20.29 -19.80
C PRO A 124 8.00 19.65 -21.04
N ILE A 125 9.20 20.07 -21.38
CA ILE A 125 10.00 19.53 -22.47
C ILE A 125 10.98 18.49 -21.92
N ILE A 126 11.95 18.91 -21.12
CA ILE A 126 13.06 18.08 -20.64
C ILE A 126 12.99 18.05 -19.13
N LYS A 127 13.05 16.87 -18.53
CA LYS A 127 13.09 16.72 -17.07
C LYS A 127 14.48 16.26 -16.65
N PHE A 128 14.98 16.80 -15.55
CA PHE A 128 16.32 16.55 -15.01
C PHE A 128 16.19 15.99 -13.59
N SER A 129 16.90 14.90 -13.30
CA SER A 129 17.00 14.35 -11.95
C SER A 129 18.38 13.79 -11.64
N GLY A 130 18.70 13.75 -10.35
CA GLY A 130 19.92 13.27 -9.74
C GLY A 130 21.20 14.03 -10.12
N THR A 131 22.30 13.28 -10.26
CA THR A 131 23.66 13.76 -10.49
C THR A 131 24.15 13.22 -11.83
N PHE A 132 24.46 14.11 -12.76
CA PHE A 132 25.00 13.79 -14.07
C PHE A 132 25.97 14.88 -14.49
N ASP A 133 27.07 14.49 -15.13
CA ASP A 133 28.00 15.48 -15.70
C ASP A 133 27.40 16.13 -16.97
N TRP A 134 28.13 17.06 -17.60
CA TRP A 134 27.70 17.74 -18.82
C TRP A 134 27.21 16.76 -19.89
N LYS A 135 25.90 16.77 -20.14
CA LYS A 135 25.22 15.94 -21.13
C LYS A 135 24.35 16.80 -22.02
N THR A 136 24.27 16.43 -23.30
CA THR A 136 23.32 17.01 -24.25
C THR A 136 21.99 16.26 -24.15
N PHE A 137 20.92 16.99 -23.89
CA PHE A 137 19.54 16.51 -23.90
C PHE A 137 18.84 17.06 -25.13
N ARG A 138 18.06 16.22 -25.82
CA ARG A 138 17.38 16.59 -27.06
C ARG A 138 15.96 16.04 -27.07
N LYS A 139 14.97 16.87 -27.43
CA LYS A 139 13.57 16.45 -27.57
C LYS A 139 12.90 17.15 -28.74
N GLU A 140 12.14 16.39 -29.53
CA GLU A 140 11.23 16.95 -30.52
C GLU A 140 9.93 17.38 -29.82
N VAL A 141 9.46 18.59 -30.11
CA VAL A 141 8.20 19.14 -29.60
C VAL A 141 7.34 19.61 -30.75
N GLN A 142 6.04 19.33 -30.67
CA GLN A 142 5.04 19.87 -31.59
C GLN A 142 4.30 21.01 -30.90
N VAL A 143 4.25 22.17 -31.56
CA VAL A 143 3.57 23.35 -31.02
C VAL A 143 2.07 23.22 -31.31
N SER A 144 1.21 23.27 -30.29
CA SER A 144 -0.25 23.26 -30.47
C SER A 144 -0.70 24.38 -31.42
N ASN A 145 -1.77 24.11 -32.19
CA ASN A 145 -2.37 25.03 -33.15
C ASN A 145 -2.90 26.32 -32.50
N ASP A 146 -3.21 26.29 -31.20
CA ASP A 146 -3.81 27.42 -30.48
C ASP A 146 -2.78 28.39 -29.86
N ASN A 147 -1.49 28.16 -30.11
CA ASN A 147 -0.41 28.97 -29.55
C ASN A 147 -0.22 30.28 -30.29
N VAL A 148 -0.08 31.37 -29.54
CA VAL A 148 0.19 32.73 -30.05
C VAL A 148 1.66 33.12 -29.87
N ALA A 149 2.31 32.61 -28.82
CA ALA A 149 3.75 32.77 -28.57
C ALA A 149 4.27 31.65 -27.67
N VAL A 150 5.58 31.38 -27.73
CA VAL A 150 6.24 30.44 -26.83
C VAL A 150 7.47 31.09 -26.19
N VAL A 151 7.59 31.03 -24.87
CA VAL A 151 8.78 31.50 -24.16
C VAL A 151 9.50 30.30 -23.56
N PRO A 152 10.79 30.06 -23.86
CA PRO A 152 11.55 29.04 -23.16
C PRO A 152 11.67 29.45 -21.69
N LEU A 153 11.17 28.60 -20.79
CA LEU A 153 11.14 28.88 -19.38
C LEU A 153 11.65 27.68 -18.61
N LEU A 154 12.57 27.92 -17.68
CA LEU A 154 13.06 26.89 -16.78
C LEU A 154 12.32 27.02 -15.45
N LEU A 155 11.28 26.19 -15.28
CA LEU A 155 10.47 26.17 -14.06
C LEU A 155 11.00 25.14 -13.08
N LYS A 156 11.06 25.50 -11.80
CA LYS A 156 11.01 24.49 -10.74
C LYS A 156 9.55 24.15 -10.54
N TRP A 157 9.09 22.97 -10.97
CA TRP A 157 7.89 22.34 -10.44
C TRP A 157 7.99 20.81 -10.51
N ALA A 158 8.45 20.21 -9.41
CA ALA A 158 7.75 19.05 -8.88
C ALA A 158 6.96 19.58 -7.67
N ALA A 159 5.77 19.05 -7.41
CA ALA A 159 4.85 19.49 -6.35
C ALA A 159 5.41 19.39 -4.90
N ASN A 160 6.72 19.18 -4.74
CA ASN A 160 7.35 18.80 -3.50
C ASN A 160 8.41 19.83 -3.06
N PRO A 161 8.13 20.65 -2.01
CA PRO A 161 9.04 21.71 -1.54
C PRO A 161 10.33 21.18 -0.89
N THR A 162 10.48 19.86 -0.77
CA THR A 162 11.61 19.17 -0.13
C THR A 162 12.79 18.91 -1.08
N GLN A 163 12.63 19.13 -2.39
CA GLN A 163 13.72 18.87 -3.34
C GLN A 163 14.88 19.88 -3.20
N ALA A 164 16.10 19.35 -3.22
CA ALA A 164 17.39 20.03 -3.17
C ALA A 164 18.26 19.60 -4.37
N GLY A 165 19.38 20.30 -4.61
CA GLY A 165 20.30 20.00 -5.70
C GLY A 165 20.61 21.19 -6.61
N THR A 166 21.54 20.99 -7.54
CA THR A 166 22.03 22.02 -8.45
C THR A 166 21.85 21.56 -9.90
N LEU A 167 21.28 22.40 -10.75
CA LEU A 167 21.26 22.19 -12.21
C LEU A 167 22.00 23.33 -12.89
N SER A 168 22.97 22.98 -13.72
CA SER A 168 23.80 23.92 -14.47
C SER A 168 23.51 23.81 -15.96
N PHE A 169 23.38 24.93 -16.68
CA PHE A 169 23.17 24.95 -18.14
C PHE A 169 24.32 25.65 -18.87
N ARG A 170 24.83 25.03 -19.93
CA ARG A 170 25.81 25.62 -20.86
C ARG A 170 25.17 26.13 -22.15
N SER A 171 24.08 25.51 -22.58
CA SER A 171 23.36 25.95 -23.77
C SER A 171 21.92 25.46 -23.78
N LEU A 172 21.07 26.20 -24.48
CA LEU A 172 19.73 25.81 -24.90
C LEU A 172 19.49 26.34 -26.31
N ARG A 173 19.08 25.46 -27.22
CA ARG A 173 18.81 25.74 -28.62
C ARG A 173 17.44 25.20 -28.98
N ILE A 174 16.68 25.99 -29.75
CA ILE A 174 15.45 25.52 -30.39
C ILE A 174 15.61 25.70 -31.90
N SER A 175 15.44 24.61 -32.64
CA SER A 175 15.58 24.59 -34.10
C SER A 175 14.36 23.96 -34.75
N GLU A 176 13.99 24.42 -35.94
CA GLU A 176 12.96 23.77 -36.75
C GLU A 176 13.40 22.36 -37.15
N THR A 177 12.50 21.37 -37.04
CA THR A 177 12.85 19.97 -37.36
C THR A 177 13.18 19.78 -38.84
N ASP A 178 12.39 20.39 -39.72
CA ASP A 178 12.49 20.17 -41.17
C ASP A 178 13.65 20.96 -41.81
N SER A 179 13.90 22.18 -41.35
CA SER A 179 14.88 23.09 -41.96
C SER A 179 16.20 23.15 -41.21
N GLY A 180 16.25 22.68 -39.96
CA GLY A 180 17.37 22.87 -39.04
C GLY A 180 17.59 24.32 -38.60
N LYS A 181 16.76 25.28 -39.06
CA LYS A 181 16.89 26.70 -38.73
C LYS A 181 16.74 26.90 -37.22
N THR A 182 17.76 27.48 -36.59
CA THR A 182 17.70 27.84 -35.18
C THR A 182 16.85 29.09 -34.99
N VAL A 183 15.83 28.99 -34.16
CA VAL A 183 14.87 30.07 -33.85
C VAL A 183 15.08 30.65 -32.46
N PHE A 184 15.87 29.99 -31.62
CA PHE A 184 16.29 30.47 -30.31
C PHE A 184 17.65 29.86 -29.95
N ASN A 185 18.56 30.68 -29.41
CA ASN A 185 19.89 30.21 -29.05
C ASN A 185 20.42 30.90 -27.79
N PHE A 186 20.38 30.18 -26.68
CA PHE A 186 20.92 30.60 -25.39
C PHE A 186 22.26 29.91 -25.13
N HIS A 187 23.35 30.68 -25.06
CA HIS A 187 24.71 30.20 -24.78
C HIS A 187 25.40 31.20 -23.84
N PRO A 188 25.16 31.11 -22.52
CA PRO A 188 25.74 32.04 -21.56
C PRO A 188 27.26 31.87 -21.50
N LYS A 189 27.99 32.97 -21.21
CA LYS A 189 29.46 32.94 -21.09
C LYS A 189 29.94 32.01 -19.97
N GLU A 190 29.16 31.94 -18.89
CA GLU A 190 29.37 31.00 -17.79
C GLU A 190 28.11 30.13 -17.64
N PRO A 191 28.25 28.88 -17.16
CA PRO A 191 27.09 28.04 -16.93
C PRO A 191 26.09 28.69 -15.96
N VAL A 192 24.81 28.73 -16.33
CA VAL A 192 23.76 29.18 -15.40
C VAL A 192 23.54 28.09 -14.37
N VAL A 193 23.89 28.37 -13.12
CA VAL A 193 23.77 27.45 -11.99
C VAL A 193 22.51 27.77 -11.20
N MET A 194 21.61 26.81 -11.10
CA MET A 194 20.40 26.92 -10.30
C MET A 194 20.48 26.02 -9.09
N LYS A 195 20.27 26.57 -7.90
CA LYS A 195 20.23 25.82 -6.64
C LYS A 195 18.79 25.68 -6.15
N LEU A 196 18.41 24.47 -5.75
CA LEU A 196 17.13 24.20 -5.11
C LEU A 196 17.19 24.58 -3.62
N GLY A 197 16.36 25.55 -3.23
CA GLY A 197 16.15 25.95 -1.83
C GLY A 197 14.67 26.26 -1.53
N LYS A 198 14.35 26.50 -0.25
CA LYS A 198 13.02 26.95 0.18
C LYS A 198 12.76 28.37 -0.35
N GLY A 199 11.86 28.52 -1.34
CA GLY A 199 11.22 29.81 -1.65
C GLY A 199 11.48 30.46 -3.01
N GLN A 200 12.27 29.88 -3.93
CA GLN A 200 12.34 30.36 -5.33
C GLN A 200 11.82 29.29 -6.30
N SER A 201 10.86 29.67 -7.15
CA SER A 201 10.04 28.76 -7.97
C SER A 201 10.31 28.80 -9.48
N THR A 202 10.97 29.84 -10.02
CA THR A 202 11.07 30.02 -11.48
C THR A 202 12.36 30.74 -11.89
N CYS A 203 13.03 30.32 -12.97
CA CYS A 203 14.14 31.07 -13.59
C CYS A 203 13.86 31.28 -15.09
N TRP A 204 13.71 32.54 -15.53
CA TRP A 204 13.53 32.88 -16.95
C TRP A 204 14.88 32.86 -17.66
N LEU A 205 14.99 32.10 -18.75
CA LEU A 205 16.17 32.11 -19.62
C LEU A 205 16.00 33.18 -20.71
N SER A 206 17.04 33.97 -20.97
CA SER A 206 17.05 35.10 -21.90
C SER A 206 18.33 35.08 -22.74
N GLU A 207 18.29 35.49 -24.01
CA GLU A 207 19.50 35.58 -24.85
C GLU A 207 20.47 36.65 -24.32
N ASP A 208 19.95 37.65 -23.62
CA ASP A 208 20.71 38.58 -22.79
C ASP A 208 20.85 38.02 -21.35
N PRO A 209 22.05 37.57 -20.93
CA PRO A 209 22.27 37.02 -19.60
C PRO A 209 21.94 38.01 -18.48
N ALA A 210 22.01 39.32 -18.74
CA ALA A 210 21.70 40.36 -17.75
C ALA A 210 20.20 40.46 -17.42
N LYS A 211 19.33 39.83 -18.23
CA LYS A 211 17.87 39.79 -18.03
C LYS A 211 17.37 38.45 -17.48
N THR A 212 18.29 37.54 -17.13
CA THR A 212 17.94 36.26 -16.49
C THR A 212 17.40 36.54 -15.08
N GLY A 213 16.14 36.21 -14.80
CA GLY A 213 15.52 36.36 -13.46
C GLY A 213 14.33 37.32 -13.38
N ASP A 214 14.12 38.20 -14.36
CA ASP A 214 12.94 39.07 -14.44
C ASP A 214 11.81 38.41 -15.25
N ALA A 215 10.56 38.67 -14.85
CA ALA A 215 9.37 38.16 -15.52
C ALA A 215 9.17 38.81 -16.91
N GLY A 216 9.93 38.35 -17.92
CA GLY A 216 9.87 38.94 -19.26
C GLY A 216 10.87 38.42 -20.29
N GLY A 217 11.33 37.17 -20.18
CA GLY A 217 12.31 36.57 -21.12
C GLY A 217 11.93 36.72 -22.60
N ASP A 218 12.93 36.58 -23.49
CA ASP A 218 12.76 36.76 -24.93
C ASP A 218 11.66 35.83 -25.48
N LYS A 219 10.61 36.44 -26.06
CA LYS A 219 9.49 35.69 -26.64
C LYS A 219 9.94 35.10 -27.97
N VAL A 220 10.02 33.77 -28.04
CA VAL A 220 10.32 33.05 -29.28
C VAL A 220 9.02 32.82 -30.04
N LYS A 221 8.93 33.36 -31.26
CA LYS A 221 7.78 33.08 -32.13
C LYS A 221 7.95 31.69 -32.75
N LEU A 222 7.31 30.68 -32.16
CA LEU A 222 7.15 29.37 -32.79
C LEU A 222 5.86 29.34 -33.62
N ILE A 223 5.89 28.62 -34.75
CA ILE A 223 4.77 28.50 -35.68
C ILE A 223 3.85 27.36 -35.18
N PRO A 224 2.55 27.63 -34.96
CA PRO A 224 1.59 26.59 -34.57
C PRO A 224 1.55 25.44 -35.57
N GLY A 225 1.41 24.20 -35.06
CA GLY A 225 1.41 22.97 -35.86
C GLY A 225 2.79 22.48 -36.29
N LYS A 226 3.84 23.31 -36.19
CA LYS A 226 5.21 22.97 -36.60
C LYS A 226 5.97 22.22 -35.50
N LYS A 227 6.90 21.37 -35.93
CA LYS A 227 7.79 20.58 -35.06
C LYS A 227 9.13 21.26 -34.86
N TYR A 228 9.62 21.25 -33.63
CA TYR A 228 10.91 21.82 -33.25
C TYR A 228 11.75 20.80 -32.47
N ILE A 229 13.06 20.89 -32.64
CA ILE A 229 14.04 20.21 -31.80
C ILE A 229 14.49 21.19 -30.72
N VAL A 230 14.30 20.81 -29.46
CA VAL A 230 14.86 21.49 -28.29
C VAL A 230 16.09 20.72 -27.85
N GLU A 231 17.23 21.37 -27.82
CA GLU A 231 18.51 20.79 -27.41
C GLU A 231 19.13 21.63 -26.30
N CYS A 232 19.62 21.01 -25.22
CA CYS A 232 20.33 21.73 -24.17
C CYS A 232 21.52 20.93 -23.63
N GLN A 233 22.56 21.63 -23.20
CA GLN A 233 23.65 21.04 -22.45
C GLN A 233 23.49 21.38 -20.97
N ALA A 234 23.33 20.36 -20.15
CA ALA A 234 23.10 20.51 -18.71
C ALA A 234 23.98 19.57 -17.88
N LYS A 235 24.22 19.97 -16.63
CA LYS A 235 24.89 19.18 -15.58
C LYS A 235 24.03 19.22 -14.31
N GLY A 236 23.75 18.07 -13.71
CA GLY A 236 23.00 17.96 -12.46
C GLY A 236 23.88 17.50 -11.31
N GLU A 237 23.67 18.04 -10.12
CA GLU A 237 24.32 17.62 -8.88
C GLU A 237 23.27 17.48 -7.78
N GLY A 238 22.93 16.24 -7.44
CA GLY A 238 22.02 15.92 -6.34
C GLY A 238 20.60 16.45 -6.52
N ILE A 239 20.11 16.58 -7.77
CA ILE A 239 18.75 17.05 -8.08
C ILE A 239 17.72 16.00 -7.62
N GLY A 240 17.14 16.19 -6.43
CA GLY A 240 16.18 15.24 -5.86
C GLY A 240 15.81 15.59 -4.41
N GLY A 241 15.12 14.70 -3.69
CA GLY A 241 14.99 14.84 -2.23
C GLY A 241 16.37 14.89 -1.56
N PRO A 242 16.53 15.54 -0.38
CA PRO A 242 17.84 15.71 0.24
C PRO A 242 18.48 14.34 0.51
N GLY A 243 19.64 14.06 -0.09
CA GLY A 243 20.44 12.87 0.22
C GLY A 243 20.18 11.59 -0.60
N ILE A 244 19.50 11.67 -1.74
CA ILE A 244 19.25 10.49 -2.60
C ILE A 244 20.13 10.58 -3.84
N SER A 245 21.07 9.65 -4.03
CA SER A 245 21.85 9.55 -5.29
C SER A 245 20.93 9.11 -6.44
N VAL A 246 21.33 9.31 -7.71
CA VAL A 246 20.58 8.76 -8.88
C VAL A 246 20.33 7.27 -8.71
N LYS A 247 21.35 6.56 -8.22
CA LYS A 247 21.30 5.14 -7.90
C LYS A 247 20.23 4.85 -6.85
N ASP A 248 20.15 5.65 -5.80
CA ASP A 248 19.11 5.50 -4.76
C ASP A 248 17.73 5.95 -5.25
N ALA A 249 17.64 6.93 -6.14
CA ALA A 249 16.38 7.39 -6.72
C ALA A 249 15.82 6.34 -7.69
N LEU A 250 16.66 5.72 -8.51
CA LEU A 250 16.29 4.62 -9.40
C LEU A 250 15.99 3.34 -8.60
N ALA A 251 16.81 2.97 -7.62
CA ALA A 251 16.52 1.84 -6.72
C ALA A 251 15.19 2.03 -5.96
N LYS A 252 14.81 3.27 -5.65
CA LYS A 252 13.53 3.60 -4.98
C LYS A 252 12.35 3.85 -5.92
N LYS A 253 12.54 3.98 -7.24
CA LYS A 253 11.48 4.38 -8.20
C LYS A 253 11.27 3.43 -9.38
N ILE A 254 12.07 2.38 -9.54
CA ILE A 254 11.79 1.26 -10.47
C ILE A 254 10.67 0.35 -9.90
N ALA A 255 9.66 0.96 -9.25
CA ALA A 255 8.61 0.25 -8.53
C ALA A 255 7.35 0.01 -9.39
N TYR A 256 7.23 0.66 -10.55
CA TYR A 256 6.07 0.48 -11.43
C TYR A 256 6.52 0.02 -12.80
N THR A 257 7.00 -1.22 -12.82
CA THR A 257 7.15 -1.93 -14.09
C THR A 257 5.79 -2.39 -14.60
N ARG A 258 5.72 -2.65 -15.90
CA ARG A 258 4.53 -3.23 -16.52
C ARG A 258 4.23 -4.60 -15.89
N THR A 259 3.00 -4.82 -15.44
CA THR A 259 2.54 -6.16 -15.05
C THR A 259 2.29 -6.98 -16.31
N PHE A 260 2.97 -8.11 -16.44
CA PHE A 260 2.76 -9.04 -17.55
C PHE A 260 1.79 -10.13 -17.10
N VAL A 261 0.72 -10.33 -17.87
CA VAL A 261 -0.24 -11.41 -17.66
C VAL A 261 -0.07 -12.42 -18.79
N PHE A 262 0.22 -13.66 -18.44
CA PHE A 262 0.35 -14.78 -19.37
C PHE A 262 -0.78 -15.78 -19.13
N ASP A 263 -1.38 -16.30 -20.19
CA ASP A 263 -2.21 -17.50 -20.12
C ASP A 263 -1.28 -18.73 -20.10
N VAL A 264 -1.55 -19.68 -19.21
CA VAL A 264 -0.79 -20.93 -19.07
C VAL A 264 -1.51 -22.01 -19.85
N ALA A 265 -0.80 -22.68 -20.77
CA ALA A 265 -1.39 -23.74 -21.59
C ALA A 265 -2.01 -24.85 -20.72
N SER A 266 -3.21 -25.32 -21.09
CA SER A 266 -3.96 -26.36 -20.35
C SER A 266 -3.39 -27.77 -20.51
N LYS A 267 -2.48 -27.98 -21.47
CA LYS A 267 -1.84 -29.28 -21.76
C LYS A 267 -0.34 -29.09 -21.84
N VAL A 268 0.30 -29.04 -20.68
CA VAL A 268 1.70 -28.67 -20.55
C VAL A 268 2.46 -29.59 -19.61
N SER A 269 3.72 -29.90 -19.94
CA SER A 269 4.67 -30.51 -19.00
C SER A 269 5.41 -29.43 -18.21
N LEU A 270 5.28 -29.46 -16.89
CA LEU A 270 6.11 -28.66 -15.97
C LEU A 270 7.11 -29.61 -15.27
N PRO A 271 8.34 -29.15 -14.92
CA PRO A 271 8.78 -27.77 -14.96
C PRO A 271 9.12 -27.26 -16.36
N ASP A 272 8.97 -25.95 -16.58
CA ASP A 272 9.51 -25.25 -17.76
C ASP A 272 10.26 -23.98 -17.33
N LYS A 273 10.92 -23.28 -18.26
CA LYS A 273 11.78 -22.13 -17.96
C LYS A 273 11.42 -20.91 -18.79
N LEU A 274 11.07 -19.83 -18.09
CA LEU A 274 11.05 -18.49 -18.63
C LEU A 274 12.47 -17.93 -18.57
N ARG A 275 13.07 -17.64 -19.73
CA ARG A 275 14.42 -17.05 -19.79
C ARG A 275 14.29 -15.55 -19.96
N TRP A 276 15.15 -14.78 -19.31
CA TRP A 276 15.16 -13.33 -19.42
C TRP A 276 16.58 -12.82 -19.66
N ARG A 277 16.68 -11.67 -20.31
CA ARG A 277 17.94 -10.94 -20.49
C ARG A 277 17.69 -9.46 -20.61
N ILE A 278 18.68 -8.67 -20.24
CA ILE A 278 18.68 -7.22 -20.36
C ILE A 278 19.67 -6.86 -21.45
N GLU A 279 19.17 -6.25 -22.53
CA GLU A 279 19.95 -5.94 -23.72
C GLU A 279 20.02 -4.44 -23.95
N GLY A 280 21.21 -3.92 -24.24
CA GLY A 280 21.39 -2.54 -24.70
C GLY A 280 20.85 -2.33 -26.13
N LYS A 281 20.73 -1.08 -26.56
CA LYS A 281 20.41 -0.72 -27.96
C LYS A 281 21.43 -1.25 -28.96
N ASP A 282 22.66 -1.45 -28.52
CA ASP A 282 23.75 -2.06 -29.29
C ASP A 282 23.62 -3.59 -29.41
N GLY A 283 22.60 -4.19 -28.78
CA GLY A 283 22.40 -5.64 -28.71
C GLY A 283 23.28 -6.35 -27.69
N LYS A 284 24.09 -5.62 -26.91
CA LYS A 284 24.91 -6.21 -25.86
C LYS A 284 24.01 -6.71 -24.72
N VAL A 285 24.20 -7.96 -24.32
CA VAL A 285 23.54 -8.52 -23.12
C VAL A 285 24.32 -8.12 -21.88
N TYR A 286 23.67 -7.43 -20.95
CA TYR A 286 24.28 -6.98 -19.70
C TYR A 286 24.04 -7.97 -18.57
N GLU A 287 22.82 -8.47 -18.45
CA GLU A 287 22.40 -9.45 -17.45
C GLU A 287 21.46 -10.47 -18.10
N LYS A 288 21.45 -11.70 -17.57
CA LYS A 288 20.53 -12.76 -18.03
C LYS A 288 20.29 -13.79 -16.94
N GLY A 289 19.16 -14.48 -17.03
CA GLY A 289 18.84 -15.59 -16.14
C GLY A 289 17.62 -16.39 -16.57
N GLU A 290 17.16 -17.24 -15.67
CA GLU A 290 16.01 -18.11 -15.89
C GLU A 290 15.14 -18.19 -14.65
N LEU A 291 13.84 -18.34 -14.89
CA LEU A 291 12.78 -18.50 -13.91
C LEU A 291 12.10 -19.84 -14.17
N THR A 292 12.12 -20.74 -13.18
CA THR A 292 11.54 -22.07 -13.31
C THR A 292 10.04 -22.03 -12.98
N LEU A 293 9.21 -22.35 -13.97
CA LEU A 293 7.77 -22.53 -13.80
C LEU A 293 7.51 -23.96 -13.32
N VAL A 294 6.81 -24.13 -12.22
CA VAL A 294 6.41 -25.45 -11.69
C VAL A 294 4.89 -25.52 -11.58
N ALA A 295 4.34 -26.74 -11.57
CA ALA A 295 2.92 -26.90 -11.32
C ALA A 295 2.56 -26.34 -9.94
N ALA A 296 1.50 -25.54 -9.88
CA ALA A 296 0.93 -25.09 -8.62
C ALA A 296 0.54 -26.29 -7.77
N LYS A 297 0.86 -26.22 -6.48
CA LYS A 297 0.38 -27.21 -5.53
C LYS A 297 -1.13 -27.03 -5.33
N GLU A 298 -1.77 -28.10 -4.86
CA GLU A 298 -3.16 -28.01 -4.41
C GLU A 298 -3.29 -26.89 -3.38
N ARG A 299 -4.32 -26.06 -3.54
CA ARG A 299 -4.63 -24.99 -2.60
C ARG A 299 -4.96 -25.60 -1.24
N ILE A 300 -4.21 -25.18 -0.22
CA ILE A 300 -4.52 -25.49 1.18
C ILE A 300 -4.75 -24.16 1.89
N ALA A 301 -5.94 -23.98 2.45
CA ALA A 301 -6.36 -22.76 3.13
C ALA A 301 -6.97 -23.08 4.48
N PRO A 302 -6.82 -22.20 5.49
CA PRO A 302 -7.59 -22.30 6.72
C PRO A 302 -9.09 -22.21 6.42
N LYS A 303 -9.92 -22.91 7.19
CA LYS A 303 -11.39 -22.95 7.02
C LYS A 303 -12.12 -21.99 7.95
N VAL A 304 -11.59 -21.78 9.15
CA VAL A 304 -12.22 -21.05 10.24
C VAL A 304 -11.49 -19.73 10.50
N MET A 305 -10.16 -19.78 10.63
CA MET A 305 -9.28 -18.62 10.79
C MET A 305 -9.46 -17.64 9.65
N ASP A 306 -9.17 -16.37 9.90
CA ASP A 306 -9.29 -15.33 8.89
C ASP A 306 -7.99 -15.12 8.13
N THR A 307 -7.99 -15.34 6.83
CA THR A 307 -6.87 -14.99 5.96
C THR A 307 -7.41 -14.09 4.86
N SER A 308 -7.29 -12.78 5.10
CA SER A 308 -7.96 -11.75 4.32
C SER A 308 -7.02 -10.91 3.49
N SER A 309 -7.59 -10.29 2.45
CA SER A 309 -7.00 -9.15 1.76
C SER A 309 -8.01 -8.02 1.73
N TRP A 310 -7.58 -6.83 2.12
CA TRP A 310 -8.36 -5.61 1.94
C TRP A 310 -7.99 -4.95 0.60
N ILE A 311 -9.04 -4.77 -0.21
CA ILE A 311 -9.03 -4.23 -1.56
C ILE A 311 -9.55 -2.78 -1.49
N CYS A 312 -8.64 -1.83 -1.19
CA CYS A 312 -8.91 -0.39 -1.10
C CYS A 312 -8.82 0.32 -2.47
N GLU A 313 -9.60 1.39 -2.66
CA GLU A 313 -9.44 2.37 -3.76
C GLU A 313 -9.82 1.90 -5.17
N THR A 314 -10.54 0.79 -5.25
CA THR A 314 -11.09 0.32 -6.51
C THR A 314 -12.55 0.68 -6.63
N GLN A 315 -12.85 1.98 -6.81
CA GLN A 315 -14.01 2.35 -7.62
C GLN A 315 -13.70 2.02 -9.08
N LEU A 316 -13.45 0.74 -9.33
CA LEU A 316 -13.15 0.26 -10.64
C LEU A 316 -14.48 0.02 -11.36
N ASP A 317 -14.61 0.61 -12.54
CA ASP A 317 -15.79 0.47 -13.37
C ASP A 317 -16.00 -0.97 -13.86
N ARG A 318 -17.12 -1.21 -14.54
CA ARG A 318 -17.43 -2.52 -15.14
C ARG A 318 -16.37 -2.98 -16.16
N GLU A 319 -15.60 -2.06 -16.76
CA GLU A 319 -14.61 -2.39 -17.79
C GLU A 319 -13.40 -3.14 -17.19
N THR A 320 -13.15 -2.95 -15.91
CA THR A 320 -12.08 -3.63 -15.15
C THR A 320 -12.50 -4.99 -14.57
N LEU A 321 -13.76 -5.40 -14.70
CA LEU A 321 -14.29 -6.62 -14.08
C LEU A 321 -13.44 -7.89 -14.38
N PRO A 322 -12.92 -8.10 -15.61
CA PRO A 322 -12.04 -9.24 -15.87
C PRO A 322 -10.76 -9.25 -15.02
N ILE A 323 -10.18 -8.08 -14.73
CA ILE A 323 -8.99 -7.93 -13.89
C ILE A 323 -9.37 -8.20 -12.43
N GLN A 324 -10.51 -7.71 -11.98
CA GLN A 324 -11.03 -7.97 -10.63
C GLN A 324 -11.23 -9.47 -10.40
N ARG A 325 -11.84 -10.18 -11.37
CA ARG A 325 -12.01 -11.64 -11.26
C ARG A 325 -10.68 -12.36 -11.15
N LEU A 326 -9.74 -12.02 -12.03
CA LEU A 326 -8.38 -12.55 -11.96
C LEU A 326 -7.73 -12.29 -10.59
N TYR A 327 -7.95 -11.11 -10.01
CA TYR A 327 -7.43 -10.77 -8.68
C TYR A 327 -8.01 -11.68 -7.60
N VAL A 328 -9.33 -11.88 -7.58
CA VAL A 328 -9.98 -12.77 -6.61
C VAL A 328 -9.54 -14.23 -6.79
N GLU A 329 -9.48 -14.72 -8.04
CA GLU A 329 -8.96 -16.05 -8.36
C GLU A 329 -7.53 -16.22 -7.81
N LYS A 330 -6.68 -15.20 -7.96
CA LYS A 330 -5.31 -15.22 -7.47
C LYS A 330 -5.24 -15.22 -5.96
N LEU A 331 -5.93 -14.30 -5.29
CA LEU A 331 -6.02 -14.29 -3.84
C LEU A 331 -6.50 -15.63 -3.27
N HIS A 332 -7.55 -16.18 -3.88
CA HIS A 332 -8.06 -17.51 -3.54
C HIS A 332 -6.96 -18.57 -3.70
N SER A 333 -6.26 -18.60 -4.84
CA SER A 333 -5.16 -19.55 -5.09
C SER A 333 -4.03 -19.45 -4.05
N TRP A 334 -3.85 -18.29 -3.40
CA TRP A 334 -2.84 -18.07 -2.36
C TRP A 334 -3.22 -18.68 -1.00
N GLY A 335 -4.40 -19.29 -0.90
CA GLY A 335 -4.93 -19.84 0.34
C GLY A 335 -5.65 -18.79 1.21
N LEU A 336 -5.97 -17.63 0.65
CA LEU A 336 -6.88 -16.68 1.31
C LEU A 336 -8.30 -17.22 1.28
N ASN A 337 -9.06 -16.90 2.30
CA ASN A 337 -10.44 -17.35 2.47
C ASN A 337 -11.42 -16.20 2.74
N THR A 338 -10.93 -14.98 2.84
CA THR A 338 -11.75 -13.78 2.99
C THR A 338 -11.24 -12.68 2.05
N ILE A 339 -12.14 -11.88 1.50
CA ILE A 339 -11.79 -10.61 0.86
C ILE A 339 -12.56 -9.47 1.50
N GLU A 340 -11.98 -8.27 1.46
CA GLU A 340 -12.58 -7.07 2.00
C GLU A 340 -12.69 -6.00 0.91
N PRO A 341 -13.64 -6.11 -0.04
CA PRO A 341 -13.77 -5.16 -1.14
C PRO A 341 -14.40 -3.85 -0.67
N GLN A 342 -13.95 -2.71 -1.22
CA GLN A 342 -14.58 -1.42 -0.95
C GLN A 342 -16.08 -1.44 -1.26
N MET A 343 -16.86 -1.06 -0.25
CA MET A 343 -18.28 -0.84 -0.39
C MET A 343 -18.49 0.42 -1.25
N PRO A 344 -19.25 0.35 -2.35
CA PRO A 344 -19.64 1.54 -3.09
C PRO A 344 -20.44 2.42 -2.15
N VAL A 345 -20.14 3.71 -2.16
CA VAL A 345 -20.89 4.69 -1.39
C VAL A 345 -21.59 5.64 -2.35
N PRO A 346 -22.90 5.48 -2.55
CA PRO A 346 -23.67 6.44 -3.32
C PRO A 346 -23.80 7.73 -2.50
N ALA A 347 -23.61 8.88 -3.14
CA ALA A 347 -23.79 10.19 -2.52
C ALA A 347 -25.13 10.28 -1.78
N TYR A 348 -25.16 10.96 -0.63
CA TYR A 348 -26.41 11.16 0.12
C TYR A 348 -27.50 11.74 -0.80
N ASP A 349 -28.71 11.17 -0.72
CA ASP A 349 -29.90 11.38 -1.57
C ASP A 349 -30.02 10.50 -2.84
N ALA A 350 -28.93 9.84 -3.24
CA ALA A 350 -28.98 8.91 -4.35
C ALA A 350 -29.89 7.71 -4.02
N TYR A 351 -30.59 7.20 -5.02
CA TYR A 351 -31.35 5.97 -4.83
C TYR A 351 -30.37 4.82 -4.54
N LEU A 352 -30.54 4.23 -3.35
CA LEU A 352 -29.93 2.95 -3.02
C LEU A 352 -30.60 1.91 -3.93
N THR A 353 -29.90 1.42 -4.95
CA THR A 353 -30.38 0.43 -5.90
C THR A 353 -29.40 -0.73 -5.90
N GLU A 354 -29.79 -1.87 -6.45
CA GLU A 354 -28.86 -2.97 -6.67
C GLU A 354 -27.65 -2.52 -7.49
N ALA A 355 -27.88 -1.74 -8.54
CA ALA A 355 -26.79 -1.23 -9.39
C ALA A 355 -25.82 -0.29 -8.64
N SER A 356 -26.30 0.52 -7.69
CA SER A 356 -25.45 1.46 -6.94
C SER A 356 -24.75 0.83 -5.73
N LEU A 357 -25.20 -0.34 -5.26
CA LEU A 357 -24.65 -1.04 -4.10
C LEU A 357 -23.94 -2.36 -4.44
N SER A 358 -24.03 -2.84 -5.68
CA SER A 358 -23.40 -4.09 -6.10
C SER A 358 -21.87 -3.98 -6.10
N ILE A 359 -21.22 -5.01 -5.54
CA ILE A 359 -19.78 -5.18 -5.44
C ILE A 359 -19.42 -6.38 -6.30
N ALA A 360 -18.99 -6.17 -7.54
CA ALA A 360 -18.75 -7.27 -8.47
C ALA A 360 -17.69 -8.26 -7.97
N VAL A 361 -16.65 -7.76 -7.27
CA VAL A 361 -15.63 -8.57 -6.59
C VAL A 361 -16.23 -9.51 -5.55
N ALA A 362 -17.26 -9.07 -4.82
CA ALA A 362 -17.93 -9.89 -3.80
C ALA A 362 -18.59 -11.12 -4.41
N GLN A 363 -19.26 -10.95 -5.55
CA GLN A 363 -19.94 -12.04 -6.25
C GLN A 363 -18.94 -13.11 -6.71
N GLU A 364 -17.81 -12.68 -7.28
CA GLU A 364 -16.75 -13.62 -7.70
C GLU A 364 -16.16 -14.38 -6.51
N ALA A 365 -15.88 -13.68 -5.41
CA ALA A 365 -15.34 -14.30 -4.21
C ALA A 365 -16.30 -15.33 -3.61
N LYS A 366 -17.61 -15.03 -3.62
CA LYS A 366 -18.65 -15.97 -3.20
C LYS A 366 -18.73 -17.21 -4.09
N HIS A 367 -18.59 -17.06 -5.41
CA HIS A 367 -18.51 -18.21 -6.32
C HIS A 367 -17.31 -19.13 -6.00
N LEU A 368 -16.22 -18.55 -5.51
CA LEU A 368 -15.03 -19.28 -5.05
C LEU A 368 -15.14 -19.78 -3.59
N GLY A 369 -16.28 -19.55 -2.92
CA GLY A 369 -16.52 -19.96 -1.54
C GLY A 369 -15.72 -19.16 -0.51
N MET A 370 -15.24 -17.97 -0.87
CA MET A 370 -14.59 -17.05 0.07
C MET A 370 -15.64 -16.26 0.87
N ARG A 371 -15.26 -15.84 2.08
CA ARG A 371 -16.00 -14.86 2.86
C ARG A 371 -15.80 -13.47 2.28
N VAL A 372 -16.81 -12.62 2.42
CA VAL A 372 -16.76 -11.23 1.96
C VAL A 372 -17.18 -10.29 3.08
N ARG A 373 -16.29 -9.38 3.48
CA ARG A 373 -16.62 -8.24 4.35
C ARG A 373 -16.52 -6.95 3.56
N ALA A 374 -17.59 -6.18 3.41
CA ALA A 374 -17.43 -4.93 2.67
C ALA A 374 -16.66 -3.89 3.48
N TYR A 375 -15.60 -3.35 2.87
CA TYR A 375 -14.74 -2.32 3.42
C TYR A 375 -15.43 -0.95 3.36
N MET A 376 -15.45 -0.23 4.46
CA MET A 376 -16.19 1.02 4.64
C MET A 376 -15.25 2.19 4.91
N HIS A 377 -15.40 3.23 4.08
CA HIS A 377 -14.68 4.50 4.19
C HIS A 377 -15.64 5.71 4.22
N PHE A 378 -16.89 5.47 4.63
CA PHE A 378 -18.10 6.34 4.53
C PHE A 378 -18.01 7.72 5.18
N LEU A 379 -16.92 8.02 5.88
CA LEU A 379 -16.74 9.27 6.58
C LEU A 379 -15.57 10.10 6.06
N TYR A 380 -14.78 9.62 5.11
CA TYR A 380 -13.64 10.39 4.57
C TYR A 380 -13.82 10.79 3.12
N ASP A 381 -14.62 10.03 2.35
CA ASP A 381 -14.91 10.44 0.99
C ASP A 381 -15.92 11.60 1.05
N ASN A 382 -15.49 12.75 0.56
CA ASN A 382 -16.26 13.98 0.58
C ASN A 382 -17.66 13.79 -0.03
N LYS A 383 -17.80 12.88 -1.01
CA LYS A 383 -19.04 12.65 -1.76
C LYS A 383 -20.22 12.21 -0.89
N ASP A 384 -19.98 11.54 0.23
CA ASP A 384 -21.03 10.89 1.03
C ASP A 384 -21.81 11.88 1.88
N SER A 385 -21.11 12.88 2.40
CA SER A 385 -21.65 13.94 3.27
C SER A 385 -21.82 15.27 2.55
N GLU A 386 -21.14 15.49 1.41
CA GLU A 386 -21.16 16.77 0.70
C GLU A 386 -22.56 17.17 0.25
N ASN A 387 -23.35 16.26 -0.34
CA ASN A 387 -24.73 16.56 -0.73
C ASN A 387 -25.60 16.92 0.48
N TYR A 388 -25.46 16.16 1.58
CA TYR A 388 -26.18 16.45 2.81
C TYR A 388 -25.83 17.84 3.35
N LEU A 389 -24.55 18.19 3.38
CA LEU A 389 -24.06 19.45 3.92
C LEU A 389 -24.25 20.65 2.98
N LYS A 390 -24.37 20.43 1.67
CA LYS A 390 -24.86 21.46 0.73
C LYS A 390 -26.28 21.88 1.07
N ALA A 391 -27.15 20.92 1.35
CA ALA A 391 -28.53 21.18 1.75
C ALA A 391 -28.65 21.63 3.22
N ASN A 392 -27.71 21.21 4.08
CA ASN A 392 -27.76 21.46 5.53
C ASN A 392 -26.41 21.99 6.08
N PRO A 393 -25.94 23.15 5.61
CA PRO A 393 -24.60 23.67 5.95
C PRO A 393 -24.43 23.98 7.43
N GLN A 394 -25.52 24.20 8.17
CA GLN A 394 -25.52 24.39 9.61
C GLN A 394 -25.01 23.16 10.37
N PHE A 395 -25.08 21.96 9.78
CA PHE A 395 -24.69 20.70 10.42
C PHE A 395 -23.24 20.27 10.14
N ALA A 396 -22.48 21.07 9.40
CA ALA A 396 -21.07 20.82 9.18
C ALA A 396 -20.30 20.73 10.51
N ALA A 397 -19.27 19.89 10.52
CA ALA A 397 -18.26 19.91 11.56
C ALA A 397 -17.49 21.24 11.53
N VAL A 398 -17.07 21.68 12.70
CA VAL A 398 -16.32 22.92 12.88
C VAL A 398 -15.08 22.57 13.69
N ASP A 399 -13.91 22.95 13.20
CA ASP A 399 -12.63 22.73 13.86
C ASP A 399 -12.40 23.74 15.01
N PRO A 400 -11.31 23.58 15.80
CA PRO A 400 -10.98 24.54 16.87
C PRO A 400 -10.70 25.97 16.41
N GLN A 401 -10.52 26.22 15.12
CA GLN A 401 -10.36 27.56 14.57
C GLN A 401 -11.71 28.20 14.20
N GLY A 402 -12.82 27.50 14.45
CA GLY A 402 -14.15 27.94 14.04
C GLY A 402 -14.40 27.77 12.54
N MET A 403 -13.48 27.11 11.83
CA MET A 403 -13.58 26.92 10.39
C MET A 403 -14.35 25.63 10.09
N ARG A 404 -15.17 25.69 9.05
CA ARG A 404 -15.65 24.45 8.42
C ARG A 404 -14.44 23.79 7.79
N THR A 405 -14.28 22.49 8.00
CA THR A 405 -13.18 21.72 7.46
C THR A 405 -13.27 21.70 5.93
N ALA A 406 -12.66 22.69 5.27
CA ALA A 406 -12.78 22.89 3.82
C ALA A 406 -12.21 21.71 3.02
N SER A 407 -11.26 20.99 3.60
CA SER A 407 -10.64 19.81 2.99
C SER A 407 -11.47 18.53 3.16
N TYR A 408 -12.40 18.49 4.13
CA TYR A 408 -13.19 17.31 4.45
C TYR A 408 -14.57 17.72 5.00
N PRO A 409 -15.66 17.65 4.23
CA PRO A 409 -16.98 18.10 4.64
C PRO A 409 -17.60 17.08 5.61
N PHE A 410 -17.12 17.01 6.86
CA PHE A 410 -17.68 16.09 7.85
C PHE A 410 -18.98 16.61 8.45
N ILE A 411 -19.91 15.70 8.74
CA ILE A 411 -21.12 16.02 9.51
C ILE A 411 -20.75 16.07 10.99
N CYS A 412 -21.26 17.06 11.71
CA CYS A 412 -21.11 17.16 13.16
C CYS A 412 -21.54 15.86 13.85
N PRO A 413 -20.68 15.18 14.64
CA PRO A 413 -21.03 13.85 15.18
C PRO A 413 -22.17 13.82 16.17
N THR A 414 -22.35 14.89 16.93
CA THR A 414 -23.56 15.05 17.75
C THR A 414 -24.80 15.05 16.88
N HIS A 415 -24.77 15.77 15.75
CA HIS A 415 -25.90 15.84 14.84
C HIS A 415 -26.13 14.53 14.10
N TYR A 416 -25.09 13.87 13.59
CA TYR A 416 -25.33 12.60 12.87
C TYR A 416 -25.91 11.52 13.78
N LEU A 417 -25.67 11.56 15.09
CA LEU A 417 -26.27 10.63 16.06
C LEU A 417 -27.67 11.04 16.56
N GLU A 418 -28.19 12.20 16.15
CA GLU A 418 -29.53 12.63 16.54
C GLU A 418 -30.59 11.67 16.01
N ASN A 419 -31.55 11.32 16.88
CA ASN A 419 -32.67 10.48 16.48
C ASN A 419 -33.48 11.16 15.37
N GLY A 420 -33.82 10.41 14.32
CA GLY A 420 -34.53 10.93 13.15
C GLY A 420 -33.64 11.67 12.14
N ASN A 421 -32.31 11.71 12.33
CA ASN A 421 -31.41 12.27 11.33
C ASN A 421 -31.50 11.47 10.00
N PRO A 422 -31.89 12.10 8.88
CA PRO A 422 -32.06 11.41 7.60
C PRO A 422 -30.74 10.88 7.03
N TRP A 423 -29.60 11.53 7.31
CA TRP A 423 -28.28 11.03 6.90
C TRP A 423 -27.92 9.72 7.61
N LEU A 424 -28.15 9.63 8.92
CA LEU A 424 -27.86 8.40 9.66
C LEU A 424 -28.76 7.26 9.17
N LYS A 425 -30.04 7.53 8.94
CA LYS A 425 -30.95 6.53 8.36
C LYS A 425 -30.43 6.06 6.99
N TYR A 426 -30.05 6.99 6.11
CA TYR A 426 -29.51 6.67 4.80
C TYR A 426 -28.23 5.80 4.89
N TYR A 427 -27.30 6.18 5.77
CA TYR A 427 -26.06 5.44 6.03
C TYR A 427 -26.33 4.00 6.49
N LEU A 428 -27.22 3.82 7.48
CA LEU A 428 -27.59 2.49 7.97
C LEU A 428 -28.37 1.67 6.94
N ASP A 429 -29.22 2.30 6.14
CA ASP A 429 -29.94 1.66 5.04
C ASP A 429 -28.97 1.18 3.94
N ALA A 430 -27.93 1.96 3.63
CA ALA A 430 -26.89 1.57 2.67
C ALA A 430 -26.15 0.32 3.16
N ILE A 431 -25.75 0.27 4.43
CA ILE A 431 -25.12 -0.93 5.02
C ILE A 431 -26.05 -2.14 4.92
N ARG A 432 -27.29 -2.01 5.40
CA ARG A 432 -28.27 -3.11 5.39
C ARG A 432 -28.45 -3.70 4.00
N ARG A 433 -28.64 -2.83 3.03
CA ARG A 433 -28.90 -3.23 1.64
C ARG A 433 -27.66 -3.77 0.96
N SER A 434 -26.47 -3.22 1.23
CA SER A 434 -25.22 -3.79 0.73
C SER A 434 -24.98 -5.20 1.26
N VAL A 435 -25.27 -5.47 2.55
CA VAL A 435 -25.19 -6.82 3.12
C VAL A 435 -26.13 -7.78 2.42
N GLU A 436 -27.38 -7.37 2.17
CA GLU A 436 -28.39 -8.19 1.49
C GLU A 436 -28.06 -8.44 0.01
N ILE A 437 -27.77 -7.38 -0.75
CA ILE A 437 -27.54 -7.44 -2.21
C ILE A 437 -26.29 -8.27 -2.55
N ASN A 438 -25.24 -8.17 -1.74
CA ASN A 438 -23.96 -8.80 -2.02
C ASN A 438 -23.70 -10.08 -1.19
N ASP A 439 -24.71 -10.56 -0.46
CA ASP A 439 -24.59 -11.69 0.48
C ASP A 439 -23.39 -11.53 1.43
N LEU A 440 -23.19 -10.36 2.03
CA LEU A 440 -21.96 -10.11 2.80
C LEU A 440 -21.92 -10.94 4.10
N ASP A 441 -20.75 -11.48 4.40
CA ASP A 441 -20.42 -12.11 5.68
C ASP A 441 -20.10 -11.07 6.77
N GLY A 442 -20.02 -9.79 6.39
CA GLY A 442 -19.80 -8.71 7.33
C GLY A 442 -19.45 -7.39 6.66
N VAL A 443 -19.03 -6.46 7.51
CA VAL A 443 -18.51 -5.15 7.12
C VAL A 443 -17.29 -4.82 7.96
N PHE A 444 -16.37 -4.09 7.36
CA PHE A 444 -15.08 -3.74 7.93
C PHE A 444 -14.85 -2.23 7.78
N TYR A 445 -14.60 -1.53 8.88
CA TYR A 445 -14.52 -0.08 8.91
C TYR A 445 -13.08 0.38 9.15
N ASP A 446 -12.46 1.07 8.20
CA ASP A 446 -11.23 1.85 8.45
C ASP A 446 -11.58 3.19 9.09
N TYR A 447 -11.14 3.41 10.33
CA TYR A 447 -11.52 4.57 11.13
C TYR A 447 -10.32 5.35 11.68
N GLU A 448 -10.25 6.62 11.31
CA GLU A 448 -9.15 7.57 11.43
C GLU A 448 -9.71 9.01 11.52
N ILE A 449 -10.83 9.19 12.23
CA ILE A 449 -11.35 10.53 12.54
C ILE A 449 -10.87 10.94 13.92
N ASN A 450 -10.13 12.05 13.99
CA ASN A 450 -9.64 12.58 15.25
C ASN A 450 -10.77 12.84 16.27
N ALA A 451 -10.65 12.29 17.47
CA ALA A 451 -11.52 12.67 18.58
C ALA A 451 -11.12 14.03 19.15
N ALA A 452 -9.82 14.23 19.31
CA ALA A 452 -9.26 15.44 19.85
C ALA A 452 -8.06 15.87 19.00
N PRO A 453 -7.62 17.11 19.15
CA PRO A 453 -6.37 17.51 18.55
C PRO A 453 -5.16 16.72 19.03
N HIS A 454 -4.28 16.34 18.10
CA HIS A 454 -3.09 15.51 18.37
C HIS A 454 -2.06 16.11 19.35
N ILE A 455 -2.11 17.43 19.59
CA ILE A 455 -1.18 18.11 20.50
C ILE A 455 -1.99 18.90 21.51
N LYS A 456 -1.71 18.68 22.80
CA LYS A 456 -2.27 19.45 23.93
C LYS A 456 -1.91 20.95 23.88
N SER A 457 -0.86 21.31 23.13
CA SER A 457 -0.47 22.71 22.96
C SER A 457 -1.47 23.44 22.08
N LEU A 458 -1.82 24.67 22.47
CA LEU A 458 -2.67 25.60 21.73
C LEU A 458 -2.34 25.65 20.22
N PRO A 459 -3.32 26.01 19.37
CA PRO A 459 -3.11 26.13 17.93
C PRO A 459 -1.87 26.95 17.60
N ASN A 460 -1.03 26.47 16.68
CA ASN A 460 -0.07 27.35 16.04
C ASN A 460 -0.86 28.45 15.33
N LYS A 461 -0.51 29.72 15.59
CA LYS A 461 -1.15 30.90 14.96
C LYS A 461 -1.08 30.87 13.42
N ASP A 462 -0.22 30.01 12.84
CA ASP A 462 0.01 29.89 11.40
C ASP A 462 -0.93 28.93 10.67
N GLY A 463 -1.83 28.22 11.38
CA GLY A 463 -2.82 27.34 10.76
C GLY A 463 -2.24 26.07 10.12
N SER A 464 -1.02 25.67 10.47
CA SER A 464 -0.39 24.45 9.93
C SER A 464 -1.12 23.16 10.34
N ARG A 465 -2.06 22.70 9.49
CA ARG A 465 -2.67 21.37 9.21
C ARG A 465 -2.81 20.25 10.26
N ARG A 466 -2.41 20.39 11.53
CA ARG A 466 -2.41 19.29 12.51
C ARG A 466 -3.76 19.05 13.23
N TRP A 467 -4.84 19.71 12.80
CA TRP A 467 -6.13 19.73 13.51
C TRP A 467 -7.32 19.16 12.72
N GLY A 468 -7.10 18.77 11.45
CA GLY A 468 -8.17 18.27 10.58
C GLY A 468 -8.79 16.99 11.13
N GLY A 469 -10.10 17.00 11.42
CA GLY A 469 -10.87 15.79 11.78
C GLY A 469 -11.71 15.87 13.05
N CYS A 470 -11.39 16.73 14.01
CA CYS A 470 -12.17 16.84 15.26
C CYS A 470 -13.22 17.98 15.19
N CYS A 471 -14.45 17.70 15.64
CA CYS A 471 -15.55 18.68 15.62
C CYS A 471 -15.81 19.25 17.00
N ILE A 472 -15.67 20.57 17.16
CA ILE A 472 -15.84 21.32 18.43
C ILE A 472 -16.91 22.44 18.31
N CYS A 473 -17.85 22.26 17.39
CA CYS A 473 -18.97 23.20 17.24
C CYS A 473 -19.83 23.28 18.52
N GLU A 474 -20.66 24.32 18.63
CA GLU A 474 -21.49 24.55 19.82
C GLU A 474 -22.41 23.37 20.17
N ARG A 475 -22.92 22.62 19.17
CA ARG A 475 -23.70 21.39 19.41
C ARG A 475 -22.90 20.33 20.16
N CYS A 476 -21.67 20.07 19.71
CA CYS A 476 -20.77 19.15 20.41
C CYS A 476 -20.44 19.64 21.81
N ARG A 477 -20.18 20.94 22.00
CA ARG A 477 -19.88 21.51 23.32
C ARG A 477 -21.08 21.44 24.28
N LYS A 478 -22.30 21.64 23.79
CA LYS A 478 -23.56 21.45 24.56
C LYS A 478 -23.79 19.99 24.94
N ALA A 479 -23.61 19.07 24.00
CA ALA A 479 -23.72 17.63 24.29
C ALA A 479 -22.63 17.18 25.27
N PHE A 480 -21.41 17.71 25.11
CA PHE A 480 -20.31 17.44 26.03
C PHE A 480 -20.60 17.98 27.43
N GLN A 481 -21.03 19.25 27.57
CA GLN A 481 -21.51 19.84 28.81
C GLN A 481 -22.49 18.91 29.53
N ALA A 482 -23.55 18.48 28.83
CA ALA A 482 -24.56 17.60 29.37
C ALA A 482 -23.97 16.25 29.81
N SER A 483 -23.02 15.69 29.03
CA SER A 483 -22.42 14.38 29.31
C SER A 483 -21.55 14.32 30.55
N ILE A 484 -20.98 15.44 30.99
CA ILE A 484 -20.10 15.52 32.16
C ILE A 484 -20.63 16.45 33.27
N GLY A 485 -21.82 17.01 33.12
CA GLY A 485 -22.50 17.83 34.13
C GLY A 485 -21.83 19.18 34.40
N LEU A 486 -21.40 19.90 33.36
CA LEU A 486 -20.89 21.28 33.52
C LEU A 486 -22.04 22.29 33.62
N ASP A 487 -21.87 23.31 34.47
CA ASP A 487 -22.86 24.38 34.66
C ASP A 487 -22.92 25.36 33.47
N HIS A 488 -21.91 25.34 32.60
CA HIS A 488 -21.84 26.16 31.38
C HIS A 488 -21.37 25.34 30.18
N VAL A 489 -21.71 25.81 28.97
CA VAL A 489 -21.15 25.25 27.73
C VAL A 489 -19.67 25.66 27.66
N PRO A 490 -18.71 24.72 27.73
CA PRO A 490 -17.29 25.08 27.73
C PRO A 490 -16.90 25.77 26.42
N SER A 491 -15.95 26.68 26.45
CA SER A 491 -15.34 27.29 25.27
C SER A 491 -14.52 26.27 24.47
N VAL A 492 -14.09 26.65 23.27
CA VAL A 492 -13.18 25.82 22.47
C VAL A 492 -11.86 25.59 23.20
N GLU A 493 -11.33 26.64 23.81
CA GLU A 493 -10.10 26.63 24.59
C GLU A 493 -10.24 25.74 25.83
N GLU A 494 -11.37 25.81 26.54
CA GLU A 494 -11.63 24.95 27.69
C GLU A 494 -11.63 23.46 27.30
N CYS A 495 -12.29 23.09 26.19
CA CYS A 495 -12.29 21.72 25.69
C CYS A 495 -10.90 21.21 25.27
N CYS A 496 -10.01 22.11 24.83
CA CYS A 496 -8.64 21.77 24.42
C CYS A 496 -7.63 21.85 25.58
N ALA A 497 -8.02 22.37 26.75
CA ALA A 497 -7.15 22.50 27.92
C ALA A 497 -7.05 21.18 28.71
N ASP A 498 -5.92 20.99 29.40
CA ASP A 498 -5.62 19.77 30.17
C ASP A 498 -6.76 19.30 31.09
N ALA A 499 -7.50 20.24 31.69
CA ALA A 499 -8.59 19.93 32.62
C ALA A 499 -9.78 19.20 31.98
N LEU A 500 -10.09 19.48 30.71
CA LEU A 500 -11.23 18.86 29.99
C LEU A 500 -10.80 17.98 28.82
N TYR A 501 -9.55 18.03 28.39
CA TYR A 501 -9.06 17.35 27.18
C TYR A 501 -9.33 15.84 27.17
N GLU A 502 -9.03 15.13 28.26
CA GLU A 502 -9.30 13.68 28.35
C GLU A 502 -10.80 13.39 28.39
N LYS A 503 -11.59 14.20 29.11
CA LYS A 503 -13.05 14.06 29.16
C LYS A 503 -13.68 14.30 27.79
N TRP A 504 -13.16 15.27 27.04
CA TRP A 504 -13.55 15.56 25.67
C TRP A 504 -13.21 14.38 24.77
N THR A 505 -11.98 13.86 24.86
CA THR A 505 -11.55 12.67 24.10
C THR A 505 -12.48 11.50 24.36
N ASP A 506 -12.79 11.19 25.62
CA ASP A 506 -13.74 10.14 26.00
C ASP A 506 -15.14 10.37 25.43
N PHE A 507 -15.65 11.61 25.50
CA PHE A 507 -16.94 11.97 24.91
C PHE A 507 -16.97 11.68 23.40
N ARG A 508 -15.89 12.00 22.70
CA ARG A 508 -15.77 11.80 21.26
C ARG A 508 -15.60 10.32 20.90
N CYS A 509 -14.79 9.58 21.64
CA CYS A 509 -14.71 8.12 21.52
C CYS A 509 -16.09 7.46 21.71
N ARG A 510 -16.89 7.91 22.69
CA ARG A 510 -18.26 7.41 22.90
C ARG A 510 -19.17 7.66 21.70
N GLN A 511 -19.09 8.82 21.06
CA GLN A 511 -19.89 9.11 19.86
C GLN A 511 -19.53 8.15 18.71
N ASN A 512 -18.23 7.89 18.51
CA ASN A 512 -17.76 6.99 17.47
C ASN A 512 -18.20 5.55 17.74
N VAL A 513 -18.08 5.11 18.99
CA VAL A 513 -18.54 3.79 19.46
C VAL A 513 -20.04 3.61 19.27
N GLU A 514 -20.83 4.66 19.50
CA GLU A 514 -22.28 4.61 19.28
C GLU A 514 -22.61 4.43 17.79
N LEU A 515 -21.90 5.12 16.89
CA LEU A 515 -22.04 4.88 15.45
C LEU A 515 -21.71 3.42 15.10
N TRP A 516 -20.59 2.89 15.61
CA TRP A 516 -20.19 1.50 15.37
C TRP A 516 -21.19 0.48 15.89
N ARG A 517 -21.79 0.73 17.05
CA ARG A 517 -22.89 -0.09 17.57
C ARG A 517 -24.06 -0.12 16.57
N LEU A 518 -24.47 1.04 16.05
CA LEU A 518 -25.54 1.13 15.06
C LEU A 518 -25.17 0.46 13.74
N THR A 519 -23.93 0.60 13.27
CA THR A 519 -23.40 -0.08 12.07
C THR A 519 -23.44 -1.60 12.23
N SER A 520 -22.96 -2.12 13.36
CA SER A 520 -23.00 -3.55 13.70
C SER A 520 -24.42 -4.08 13.72
N GLN A 521 -25.37 -3.32 14.32
CA GLN A 521 -26.78 -3.67 14.33
C GLN A 521 -27.40 -3.64 12.93
N ALA A 522 -27.08 -2.65 12.10
CA ALA A 522 -27.54 -2.57 10.73
C ALA A 522 -27.10 -3.79 9.91
N ALA A 523 -25.81 -4.14 9.94
CA ALA A 523 -25.31 -5.33 9.25
C ALA A 523 -26.01 -6.61 9.74
N LYS A 524 -26.14 -6.78 11.07
CA LYS A 524 -26.76 -7.96 11.70
C LYS A 524 -28.27 -8.05 11.49
N ALA A 525 -28.95 -6.93 11.22
CA ALA A 525 -30.37 -6.91 10.89
C ALA A 525 -30.66 -7.54 9.52
N SER A 526 -29.71 -7.47 8.58
CA SER A 526 -29.82 -8.11 7.27
C SER A 526 -29.30 -9.55 7.29
N ASN A 527 -28.18 -9.79 7.98
CA ASN A 527 -27.62 -11.13 8.17
C ASN A 527 -27.18 -11.29 9.63
N PRO A 528 -27.88 -12.09 10.47
CA PRO A 528 -27.54 -12.25 11.89
C PRO A 528 -26.12 -12.81 12.16
N LYS A 529 -25.47 -13.39 11.14
CA LYS A 529 -24.09 -13.87 11.21
C LYS A 529 -23.05 -12.86 10.71
N ALA A 530 -23.50 -11.72 10.16
CA ALA A 530 -22.61 -10.69 9.66
C ALA A 530 -21.68 -10.20 10.76
N THR A 531 -20.38 -10.21 10.48
CA THR A 531 -19.37 -9.70 11.40
C THR A 531 -19.16 -8.20 11.21
N PHE A 532 -18.92 -7.48 12.30
CA PHE A 532 -18.47 -6.09 12.26
C PHE A 532 -17.03 -6.01 12.76
N ALA A 533 -16.19 -5.37 11.96
CA ALA A 533 -14.76 -5.22 12.21
C ALA A 533 -14.37 -3.75 12.09
N ILE A 534 -13.41 -3.30 12.90
CA ILE A 534 -12.79 -1.97 12.74
C ILE A 534 -11.28 -2.10 12.58
N TYR A 535 -10.71 -1.16 11.83
CA TYR A 535 -9.29 -0.95 11.66
C TYR A 535 -8.89 0.43 12.15
N SER A 536 -7.87 0.49 12.99
CA SER A 536 -7.31 1.75 13.49
C SER A 536 -5.94 1.53 14.16
N GLY A 537 -5.35 2.59 14.72
CA GLY A 537 -4.13 2.51 15.52
C GLY A 537 -4.23 1.57 16.73
N GLY A 538 -3.07 1.11 17.23
CA GLY A 538 -3.00 0.22 18.40
C GLY A 538 -3.58 0.81 19.68
N PRO A 539 -3.77 0.03 20.75
CA PRO A 539 -4.31 0.53 22.01
C PRO A 539 -3.41 1.61 22.63
N GLY A 540 -4.01 2.66 23.18
CA GLY A 540 -3.31 3.73 23.90
C GLY A 540 -3.90 5.11 23.64
N ASP A 541 -3.33 6.10 24.33
CA ASP A 541 -3.81 7.50 24.27
C ASP A 541 -3.70 8.10 22.89
N TYR A 542 -2.65 7.73 22.13
CA TYR A 542 -2.51 8.19 20.75
C TYR A 542 -3.74 7.81 19.93
N SER A 543 -4.17 6.56 19.90
CA SER A 543 -5.34 6.15 19.10
C SER A 543 -6.65 6.73 19.61
N ARG A 544 -6.80 6.90 20.94
CA ARG A 544 -7.94 7.62 21.53
C ARG A 544 -8.02 9.04 21.01
N GLN A 545 -6.91 9.77 20.97
CA GLN A 545 -6.85 11.18 20.56
C GLN A 545 -6.89 11.33 19.03
N ALA A 546 -5.95 10.66 18.36
CA ALA A 546 -5.68 10.69 16.93
C ALA A 546 -6.78 10.09 16.07
N TYR A 547 -7.41 9.02 16.54
CA TYR A 547 -8.37 8.28 15.73
C TYR A 547 -9.73 8.15 16.40
N GLY A 548 -9.90 8.73 17.60
CA GLY A 548 -11.15 8.61 18.33
C GLY A 548 -11.54 7.16 18.64
N VAL A 549 -10.55 6.28 18.74
CA VAL A 549 -10.75 4.85 19.02
C VAL A 549 -10.30 4.53 20.43
N ASP A 550 -11.29 4.32 21.29
CA ASP A 550 -11.08 3.63 22.56
C ASP A 550 -11.46 2.17 22.40
N TRP A 551 -10.46 1.30 22.35
CA TRP A 551 -10.65 -0.14 22.13
C TRP A 551 -11.42 -0.83 23.27
N ILE A 552 -11.37 -0.30 24.50
CA ILE A 552 -12.16 -0.82 25.62
C ILE A 552 -13.64 -0.51 25.38
N MET A 553 -13.96 0.73 24.98
CA MET A 553 -15.34 1.12 24.69
C MET A 553 -15.89 0.43 23.43
N ALA A 554 -15.05 0.20 22.43
CA ALA A 554 -15.44 -0.42 21.16
C ALA A 554 -15.72 -1.92 21.28
N ALA A 555 -14.92 -2.64 22.08
CA ALA A 555 -14.88 -4.10 22.10
C ALA A 555 -16.25 -4.81 22.15
N PRO A 556 -17.25 -4.38 22.94
CA PRO A 556 -18.57 -5.01 22.99
C PRO A 556 -19.32 -5.09 21.66
N TYR A 557 -18.98 -4.24 20.71
CA TYR A 557 -19.69 -4.11 19.44
C TYR A 557 -18.96 -4.74 18.25
N LEU A 558 -17.74 -5.22 18.49
CA LEU A 558 -16.84 -5.77 17.49
C LEU A 558 -16.89 -7.30 17.50
N ASP A 559 -16.88 -7.88 16.31
CA ASP A 559 -16.54 -9.30 16.13
C ASP A 559 -15.04 -9.45 15.85
N PHE A 560 -14.44 -8.46 15.16
CA PHE A 560 -13.01 -8.37 14.95
C PHE A 560 -12.44 -6.99 15.28
N ALA A 561 -11.19 -6.97 15.75
CA ALA A 561 -10.38 -5.78 15.92
C ALA A 561 -9.11 -5.91 15.08
N MET A 562 -8.87 -4.96 14.19
CA MET A 562 -7.68 -4.95 13.35
C MET A 562 -6.80 -3.76 13.73
N GLN A 563 -5.55 -4.03 14.06
CA GLN A 563 -4.59 -2.99 14.38
C GLN A 563 -3.71 -2.65 13.18
N ARG A 564 -3.56 -1.35 12.96
CA ARG A 564 -2.61 -0.72 12.04
C ARG A 564 -1.15 -0.87 12.50
N ASP A 565 -0.26 -1.06 11.52
CA ASP A 565 1.20 -0.96 11.66
C ASP A 565 1.81 -1.89 12.73
N PHE A 566 1.32 -3.13 12.83
CA PHE A 566 2.07 -4.12 13.60
C PHE A 566 3.28 -4.59 12.79
N CYS A 567 4.39 -3.90 13.00
CA CYS A 567 5.68 -4.48 12.72
C CYS A 567 5.80 -5.73 13.62
N PRO A 568 5.91 -6.95 13.06
CA PRO A 568 5.82 -8.19 13.84
C PRO A 568 6.74 -8.24 15.08
N PHE A 569 7.80 -7.43 15.13
CA PHE A 569 8.86 -7.49 16.12
C PHE A 569 8.50 -7.21 17.59
N ARG A 570 7.25 -6.88 17.98
CA ARG A 570 6.88 -6.60 19.38
C ARG A 570 5.69 -7.43 19.90
N THR A 571 5.93 -8.69 20.27
CA THR A 571 4.90 -9.60 20.86
C THR A 571 4.14 -9.00 22.04
N GLN A 572 4.81 -8.18 22.85
CA GLN A 572 4.23 -7.47 24.00
C GLN A 572 2.98 -6.66 23.62
N LEU A 573 2.99 -6.01 22.45
CA LEU A 573 1.86 -5.18 22.00
C LEU A 573 0.62 -6.02 21.67
N ALA A 574 0.78 -7.27 21.23
CA ALA A 574 -0.34 -8.17 20.93
C ALA A 574 -1.05 -8.67 22.19
N ASP A 575 -0.28 -9.02 23.22
CA ASP A 575 -0.81 -9.40 24.53
C ASP A 575 -1.47 -8.20 25.23
N GLU A 576 -0.86 -7.02 25.14
CA GLU A 576 -1.44 -5.77 25.62
C GLU A 576 -2.76 -5.46 24.91
N PHE A 577 -2.82 -5.61 23.58
CA PHE A 577 -4.04 -5.36 22.83
C PHE A 577 -5.16 -6.34 23.17
N SER A 578 -4.85 -7.64 23.20
CA SER A 578 -5.81 -8.67 23.62
C SER A 578 -6.33 -8.42 25.04
N SER A 579 -5.45 -8.01 25.96
CA SER A 579 -5.81 -7.65 27.33
C SER A 579 -6.71 -6.42 27.39
N VAL A 580 -6.43 -5.39 26.59
CA VAL A 580 -7.26 -4.19 26.48
C VAL A 580 -8.65 -4.54 25.96
N LEU A 581 -8.76 -5.34 24.89
CA LEU A 581 -10.05 -5.77 24.34
C LEU A 581 -10.85 -6.57 25.38
N ALA A 582 -10.20 -7.47 26.14
CA ALA A 582 -10.87 -8.26 27.16
C ALA A 582 -11.45 -7.42 28.32
N LYS A 583 -10.83 -6.28 28.68
CA LYS A 583 -11.33 -5.38 29.74
C LYS A 583 -12.65 -4.71 29.39
N GLY A 584 -12.92 -4.48 28.10
CA GLY A 584 -14.13 -3.82 27.63
C GLY A 584 -15.36 -4.72 27.59
N ILE A 585 -15.18 -6.04 27.74
CA ILE A 585 -16.19 -7.02 27.39
C ILE A 585 -16.99 -7.46 28.64
N PRO A 586 -18.33 -7.44 28.59
CA PRO A 586 -19.14 -8.03 29.66
C PRO A 586 -18.80 -9.51 29.84
N ALA A 587 -18.77 -10.00 31.09
CA ALA A 587 -18.29 -11.35 31.44
C ALA A 587 -18.95 -12.54 30.69
N ARG A 588 -20.05 -12.31 29.96
CA ARG A 588 -20.78 -13.34 29.18
C ARG A 588 -20.51 -13.27 27.67
N GLN A 589 -19.74 -12.31 27.20
CA GLN A 589 -19.43 -12.13 25.79
C GLN A 589 -17.97 -12.53 25.52
N ALA A 590 -17.70 -13.11 24.35
CA ALA A 590 -16.33 -13.39 23.92
C ALA A 590 -15.67 -12.08 23.45
N PRO A 591 -14.38 -11.87 23.73
CA PRO A 591 -13.68 -10.71 23.19
C PRO A 591 -13.61 -10.77 21.65
N PRO A 592 -13.53 -9.60 20.98
CA PRO A 592 -13.34 -9.57 19.55
C PRO A 592 -12.08 -10.32 19.15
N ARG A 593 -12.16 -10.99 18.01
CA ARG A 593 -11.02 -11.70 17.42
C ARG A 593 -10.04 -10.68 16.84
N MET A 594 -8.78 -10.78 17.22
CA MET A 594 -7.75 -9.91 16.69
C MET A 594 -7.33 -10.37 15.29
N LEU A 595 -7.21 -9.42 14.37
CA LEU A 595 -6.55 -9.58 13.08
C LEU A 595 -5.37 -8.63 13.03
N PHE A 596 -4.25 -9.08 12.47
CA PHE A 596 -3.13 -8.19 12.17
C PHE A 596 -3.07 -7.91 10.69
N GLN A 597 -2.95 -6.64 10.36
CA GLN A 597 -2.60 -6.21 9.03
C GLN A 597 -1.08 -6.35 8.85
N LEU A 598 -0.67 -7.09 7.83
CA LEU A 598 0.70 -7.09 7.34
C LEU A 598 0.81 -5.96 6.32
N ASN A 599 1.72 -5.03 6.58
CA ASN A 599 2.12 -4.05 5.59
C ASN A 599 3.02 -4.73 4.57
N VAL A 600 2.41 -5.32 3.56
CA VAL A 600 3.12 -6.03 2.48
C VAL A 600 3.44 -5.11 1.30
N PHE A 601 2.90 -3.88 1.27
CA PHE A 601 3.10 -3.01 0.13
C PHE A 601 4.00 -1.82 0.39
N PRO A 602 4.95 -1.56 -0.53
CA PRO A 602 5.48 -0.24 -0.68
C PRO A 602 4.36 0.71 -1.10
N TYR A 603 3.80 1.47 -0.17
CA TYR A 603 3.17 2.70 -0.59
C TYR A 603 4.30 3.60 -1.11
N GLY A 604 4.22 4.00 -2.38
CA GLY A 604 5.13 4.99 -2.99
C GLY A 604 5.18 6.31 -2.20
N ASP A 605 4.22 6.50 -1.30
CA ASP A 605 4.21 7.53 -0.28
C ASP A 605 5.10 7.15 0.93
N GLN A 606 6.40 6.95 0.68
CA GLN A 606 7.43 6.95 1.74
C GLN A 606 7.30 8.19 2.65
N TRP A 607 6.69 9.26 2.14
CA TRP A 607 6.50 10.55 2.80
C TRP A 607 5.44 10.56 3.90
N MET A 608 4.38 9.76 3.81
CA MET A 608 3.39 9.70 4.89
C MET A 608 3.76 8.66 5.95
N TYR A 609 4.46 7.58 5.57
CA TYR A 609 4.54 6.39 6.43
C TYR A 609 5.95 5.82 6.66
N GLY A 610 7.00 6.34 6.02
CA GLY A 610 8.39 5.98 6.31
C GLY A 610 8.77 4.52 6.03
N CYS A 611 7.94 3.75 5.32
CA CYS A 611 8.26 2.38 4.90
C CYS A 611 9.17 2.42 3.68
N ASP A 612 10.42 1.97 3.83
CA ASP A 612 11.33 1.75 2.71
C ASP A 612 10.84 0.55 1.89
N GLU A 613 10.52 0.76 0.62
CA GLU A 613 10.09 -0.30 -0.28
C GLU A 613 11.11 -1.45 -0.33
N ASN A 614 12.40 -1.12 -0.29
CA ASN A 614 13.47 -2.11 -0.26
C ASN A 614 13.39 -3.00 0.98
N ARG A 615 12.85 -2.48 2.08
CA ARG A 615 12.63 -3.25 3.31
C ARG A 615 11.54 -4.30 3.13
N VAL A 616 10.43 -3.98 2.47
CA VAL A 616 9.37 -4.96 2.16
C VAL A 616 9.92 -6.12 1.34
N TYR A 617 10.70 -5.81 0.30
CA TYR A 617 11.29 -6.84 -0.57
C TYR A 617 12.41 -7.63 0.12
N ALA A 618 13.25 -6.97 0.93
CA ALA A 618 14.24 -7.64 1.76
C ALA A 618 13.61 -8.55 2.83
N GLU A 619 12.38 -8.22 3.28
CA GLU A 619 11.63 -9.02 4.24
C GLU A 619 10.78 -10.14 3.58
N LEU A 620 10.76 -10.29 2.25
CA LEU A 620 9.95 -11.31 1.57
C LEU A 620 10.34 -12.74 1.95
N SER A 621 11.63 -13.00 2.07
CA SER A 621 12.14 -14.28 2.57
C SER A 621 11.58 -14.60 3.95
N ASN A 622 11.25 -13.57 4.74
CA ASN A 622 10.69 -13.65 6.08
C ASN A 622 9.16 -13.54 6.12
N MET A 623 8.47 -13.37 4.98
CA MET A 623 7.02 -13.19 4.92
C MET A 623 6.26 -14.38 5.49
N LYS A 624 6.67 -15.61 5.12
CA LYS A 624 6.07 -16.84 5.65
C LYS A 624 6.17 -16.90 7.17
N ASN A 625 7.37 -16.62 7.68
CA ASN A 625 7.64 -16.58 9.11
C ASN A 625 6.75 -15.52 9.79
N ASN A 626 6.71 -14.29 9.26
CA ASN A 626 5.89 -13.20 9.80
C ASN A 626 4.39 -13.54 9.85
N ILE A 627 3.82 -14.13 8.78
CA ILE A 627 2.41 -14.57 8.74
C ILE A 627 2.14 -15.62 9.83
N VAL A 628 2.93 -16.70 9.86
CA VAL A 628 2.69 -17.81 10.80
C VAL A 628 2.90 -17.34 12.24
N ARG A 629 3.91 -16.52 12.48
CA ARG A 629 4.25 -15.95 13.77
C ARG A 629 3.14 -15.04 14.32
N THR A 630 2.50 -14.28 13.45
CA THR A 630 1.35 -13.42 13.80
C THR A 630 0.22 -14.22 14.46
N VAL A 631 -0.02 -15.44 13.98
CA VAL A 631 -1.01 -16.34 14.59
C VAL A 631 -0.41 -17.04 15.80
N ALA A 632 0.71 -17.73 15.61
CA ALA A 632 1.23 -18.68 16.60
C ALA A 632 1.82 -18.01 17.84
N VAL A 633 2.44 -16.84 17.70
CA VAL A 633 3.05 -16.09 18.81
C VAL A 633 2.08 -15.03 19.33
N CYS A 634 1.57 -14.18 18.43
CA CYS A 634 0.71 -13.04 18.81
C CYS A 634 -0.77 -13.43 19.03
N ARG A 635 -1.12 -14.72 18.93
CA ARG A 635 -2.47 -15.26 19.18
C ARG A 635 -3.56 -14.59 18.34
N SER A 636 -3.19 -14.11 17.16
CA SER A 636 -4.15 -13.58 16.22
C SER A 636 -5.09 -14.68 15.74
N PHE A 637 -6.36 -14.34 15.53
CA PHE A 637 -7.30 -15.27 14.88
C PHE A 637 -6.96 -15.46 13.39
N GLY A 638 -6.20 -14.53 12.83
CA GLY A 638 -5.95 -14.46 11.41
C GLY A 638 -4.94 -13.41 11.03
N TRP A 639 -4.85 -13.11 9.74
CA TRP A 639 -4.05 -12.03 9.23
C TRP A 639 -4.75 -11.40 8.03
N SER A 640 -4.52 -10.11 7.84
CA SER A 640 -4.95 -9.35 6.68
C SER A 640 -3.73 -8.71 6.03
N PHE A 641 -3.83 -8.29 4.79
CA PHE A 641 -2.91 -7.33 4.20
C PHE A 641 -3.70 -6.34 3.36
N THR A 642 -3.12 -5.16 3.15
CA THR A 642 -3.71 -4.11 2.32
C THR A 642 -3.01 -4.00 1.00
N GLY A 643 -3.78 -3.88 -0.08
CA GLY A 643 -3.26 -3.41 -1.36
C GLY A 643 -3.56 -4.30 -2.54
N ILE A 644 -3.67 -3.64 -3.70
CA ILE A 644 -4.12 -4.19 -4.97
C ILE A 644 -3.01 -4.11 -6.03
N TRP A 645 -2.00 -3.26 -5.80
CA TRP A 645 -1.06 -2.84 -6.83
C TRP A 645 0.24 -3.61 -6.76
N GLY A 646 0.44 -4.51 -7.73
CA GLY A 646 1.64 -5.35 -7.80
C GLY A 646 1.37 -6.83 -7.51
N MET A 647 0.23 -7.36 -8.00
CA MET A 647 0.00 -8.80 -8.13
C MET A 647 1.19 -9.43 -8.86
N ASP A 648 2.06 -10.02 -8.09
CA ASP A 648 3.25 -10.65 -8.58
C ASP A 648 3.25 -12.07 -8.04
N ASP A 649 3.13 -13.05 -8.94
CA ASP A 649 3.11 -14.46 -8.54
C ASP A 649 4.40 -14.87 -7.80
N GLN A 650 5.44 -14.03 -7.85
CA GLN A 650 6.66 -14.12 -7.05
C GLN A 650 6.44 -13.98 -5.54
N LEU A 651 5.43 -13.22 -5.10
CA LEU A 651 5.11 -13.02 -3.67
C LEU A 651 4.29 -14.15 -3.07
N THR A 652 3.79 -15.05 -3.91
CA THR A 652 2.68 -15.94 -3.56
C THR A 652 3.12 -17.17 -2.82
N MET A 653 4.32 -17.68 -3.09
CA MET A 653 4.79 -18.91 -2.47
C MET A 653 4.93 -18.76 -0.94
N PRO A 654 5.59 -17.72 -0.38
CA PRO A 654 5.65 -17.55 1.06
C PRO A 654 4.26 -17.45 1.72
N ILE A 655 3.30 -16.78 1.06
CA ILE A 655 1.92 -16.66 1.52
C ILE A 655 1.19 -18.02 1.49
N LYS A 656 1.28 -18.74 0.36
CA LYS A 656 0.71 -20.09 0.19
C LYS A 656 1.25 -21.07 1.22
N GLU A 657 2.57 -21.07 1.41
CA GLU A 657 3.22 -21.94 2.38
C GLU A 657 2.81 -21.60 3.82
N ALA A 658 2.69 -20.32 4.15
CA ALA A 658 2.19 -19.88 5.45
C ALA A 658 0.74 -20.33 5.66
N ASN A 659 -0.15 -20.08 4.69
CA ASN A 659 -1.56 -20.47 4.78
C ASN A 659 -1.74 -21.99 4.83
N ALA A 660 -0.96 -22.76 4.08
CA ALA A 660 -0.97 -24.22 4.15
C ALA A 660 -0.52 -24.73 5.53
N LEU A 661 0.51 -24.10 6.11
CA LEU A 661 0.97 -24.43 7.47
C LEU A 661 -0.10 -24.07 8.52
N LEU A 662 -0.70 -22.88 8.41
CA LEU A 662 -1.78 -22.44 9.29
C LEU A 662 -2.99 -23.36 9.18
N ALA A 663 -3.39 -23.75 7.97
CA ALA A 663 -4.50 -24.66 7.74
C ALA A 663 -4.28 -26.03 8.37
N ARG A 664 -3.05 -26.57 8.26
CA ARG A 664 -2.68 -27.85 8.87
C ARG A 664 -2.84 -27.84 10.38
N TYR A 665 -2.55 -26.72 11.03
CA TYR A 665 -2.59 -26.58 12.50
C TYR A 665 -3.74 -25.71 13.00
N GLU A 666 -4.71 -25.38 12.14
CA GLU A 666 -5.79 -24.43 12.40
C GLU A 666 -6.52 -24.74 13.71
N ASP A 667 -6.79 -26.02 13.95
CA ASP A 667 -7.53 -26.44 15.13
C ASP A 667 -6.79 -26.17 16.45
N TYR A 668 -5.45 -26.17 16.46
CA TYR A 668 -4.69 -25.73 17.63
C TYR A 668 -4.91 -24.24 17.92
N PHE A 669 -5.04 -23.41 16.90
CA PHE A 669 -5.25 -21.97 17.07
C PHE A 669 -6.71 -21.63 17.41
N VAL A 670 -7.67 -22.41 16.89
CA VAL A 670 -9.10 -22.18 17.09
C VAL A 670 -9.61 -22.79 18.40
N ASN A 671 -9.21 -24.02 18.72
CA ASN A 671 -9.73 -24.78 19.87
C ASN A 671 -8.65 -25.17 20.90
N GLY A 672 -7.39 -24.86 20.63
CA GLY A 672 -6.29 -25.10 21.55
C GLY A 672 -5.98 -23.88 22.42
N GLU A 673 -4.90 -24.02 23.19
CA GLU A 673 -4.38 -22.96 24.04
C GLU A 673 -2.86 -22.87 23.88
N GLN A 674 -2.33 -21.64 23.89
CA GLN A 674 -0.89 -21.43 23.91
C GLN A 674 -0.37 -21.69 25.33
N VAL A 675 0.66 -22.53 25.47
CA VAL A 675 1.25 -22.90 26.77
C VAL A 675 2.67 -22.32 26.88
N ALA A 676 2.91 -21.57 27.95
CA ALA A 676 4.23 -21.01 28.24
C ALA A 676 5.12 -22.02 28.96
N ASN A 677 6.45 -21.88 28.79
CA ASN A 677 7.49 -22.58 29.57
C ASN A 677 7.51 -24.11 29.51
N LEU A 678 6.61 -24.76 28.75
CA LEU A 678 6.58 -26.22 28.61
C LEU A 678 7.68 -26.75 27.70
N VAL A 679 8.14 -25.95 26.74
CA VAL A 679 9.23 -26.28 25.83
C VAL A 679 10.25 -25.15 25.90
N LYS A 680 11.52 -25.51 26.02
CA LYS A 680 12.65 -24.58 26.05
C LYS A 680 13.53 -24.77 24.82
N VAL A 681 14.07 -23.68 24.31
CA VAL A 681 15.12 -23.68 23.29
C VAL A 681 16.46 -23.83 24.00
N GLU A 682 17.11 -24.99 23.86
CA GLU A 682 18.42 -25.28 24.48
C GLU A 682 19.59 -24.88 23.55
N LYS A 683 19.36 -24.94 22.23
CA LYS A 683 20.32 -24.50 21.21
C LYS A 683 19.56 -23.77 20.09
N GLY A 684 20.20 -22.73 19.55
CA GLY A 684 19.65 -21.86 18.51
C GLY A 684 19.14 -20.54 19.10
N ASP A 685 19.18 -19.48 18.29
CA ASP A 685 18.63 -18.16 18.64
C ASP A 685 17.37 -17.94 17.81
N VAL A 686 16.30 -18.59 18.27
CA VAL A 686 15.00 -18.65 17.62
C VAL A 686 13.91 -18.30 18.62
N GLU A 687 12.86 -17.67 18.14
CA GLU A 687 11.64 -17.53 18.93
C GLU A 687 10.80 -18.81 18.78
N SER A 688 10.02 -19.15 19.80
CA SER A 688 9.12 -20.29 19.72
C SER A 688 7.79 -20.03 20.43
N ALA A 689 6.74 -20.70 19.96
CA ALA A 689 5.43 -20.72 20.61
C ALA A 689 4.87 -22.15 20.62
N THR A 690 4.42 -22.61 21.79
CA THR A 690 3.86 -23.95 21.96
C THR A 690 2.37 -23.89 22.17
N TRP A 691 1.63 -24.72 21.43
CA TRP A 691 0.18 -24.85 21.51
C TRP A 691 -0.20 -26.25 21.94
N ARG A 692 -1.25 -26.33 22.76
CA ARG A 692 -1.84 -27.56 23.28
C ARG A 692 -3.25 -27.73 22.76
N LYS A 693 -3.57 -28.93 22.28
CA LYS A 693 -4.95 -29.37 22.01
C LYS A 693 -5.15 -30.76 22.62
N GLY A 694 -5.90 -30.82 23.72
CA GLY A 694 -6.06 -32.05 24.50
C GLY A 694 -4.69 -32.57 24.98
N LYS A 695 -4.31 -33.78 24.56
CA LYS A 695 -3.00 -34.40 24.89
C LYS A 695 -1.90 -34.17 23.86
N LYS A 696 -2.17 -33.41 22.79
CA LYS A 696 -1.21 -33.13 21.73
C LYS A 696 -0.57 -31.75 21.95
N LEU A 697 0.74 -31.66 21.74
CA LEU A 697 1.47 -30.40 21.68
C LEU A 697 2.06 -30.20 20.29
N VAL A 698 2.09 -28.95 19.84
CA VAL A 698 2.89 -28.50 18.70
C VAL A 698 3.71 -27.27 19.12
N THR A 699 4.99 -27.24 18.76
CA THR A 699 5.85 -26.07 18.95
C THR A 699 6.24 -25.48 17.60
N PHE A 700 5.87 -24.23 17.37
CA PHE A 700 6.34 -23.44 16.24
C PHE A 700 7.65 -22.76 16.61
N VAL A 701 8.61 -22.76 15.69
CA VAL A 701 9.93 -22.16 15.82
C VAL A 701 10.18 -21.22 14.66
N PHE A 702 10.70 -20.03 14.95
CA PHE A 702 10.86 -18.94 14.00
C PHE A 702 12.34 -18.52 13.92
N ASN A 703 12.99 -18.79 12.79
CA ASN A 703 14.33 -18.30 12.52
C ASN A 703 14.26 -16.95 11.82
N ARG A 704 14.65 -15.88 12.52
CA ARG A 704 14.64 -14.52 11.95
C ARG A 704 15.98 -14.11 11.32
N LYS A 705 16.97 -15.00 11.32
CA LYS A 705 18.30 -14.72 10.79
C LYS A 705 18.39 -15.07 9.31
N ALA A 706 19.27 -14.37 8.61
CA ALA A 706 19.65 -14.66 7.23
C ALA A 706 20.46 -15.96 7.08
N GLN A 707 20.87 -16.60 8.19
CA GLN A 707 21.49 -17.92 8.16
C GLN A 707 20.57 -18.97 8.78
N SER A 708 20.65 -20.19 8.27
CA SER A 708 20.01 -21.35 8.88
C SER A 708 20.57 -21.63 10.27
N GLN A 709 19.75 -22.19 11.16
CA GLN A 709 20.13 -22.49 12.54
C GLN A 709 19.84 -23.95 12.90
N ASP A 710 20.79 -24.60 13.57
CA ASP A 710 20.51 -25.84 14.30
C ASP A 710 19.76 -25.53 15.58
N VAL A 711 18.57 -26.09 15.73
CA VAL A 711 17.71 -25.88 16.89
C VAL A 711 17.60 -27.16 17.70
N VAL A 712 17.70 -27.03 19.03
CA VAL A 712 17.39 -28.10 19.98
C VAL A 712 16.29 -27.62 20.92
N LEU A 713 15.15 -28.29 20.87
CA LEU A 713 14.03 -28.05 21.79
C LEU A 713 13.99 -29.15 22.86
N LYS A 714 13.71 -28.76 24.11
CA LYS A 714 13.54 -29.70 25.22
C LYS A 714 12.22 -29.46 25.93
N MET A 715 11.44 -30.52 26.11
CA MET A 715 10.21 -30.45 26.90
C MET A 715 10.54 -30.44 28.39
N ALA A 716 10.11 -29.40 29.09
CA ALA A 716 10.27 -29.27 30.53
C ALA A 716 9.32 -30.22 31.27
N GLY A 717 9.82 -30.86 32.33
CA GLY A 717 9.01 -31.68 33.22
C GLY A 717 8.68 -33.09 32.72
N ALA A 718 8.93 -33.46 31.45
CA ALA A 718 8.64 -34.81 30.94
C ALA A 718 9.39 -35.92 31.72
N PRO A 719 8.81 -37.14 31.88
CA PRO A 719 9.34 -38.17 32.78
C PRO A 719 10.57 -38.84 32.17
N GLN A 720 10.66 -38.79 30.86
CA GLN A 720 11.84 -39.01 30.06
C GLN A 720 12.12 -37.70 29.33
N PRO A 721 13.39 -37.26 29.25
CA PRO A 721 13.74 -36.05 28.53
C PRO A 721 13.34 -36.21 27.06
N MET A 722 12.32 -35.47 26.65
CA MET A 722 11.92 -35.39 25.25
C MET A 722 12.66 -34.23 24.61
N GLU A 723 13.41 -34.54 23.57
CA GLU A 723 14.24 -33.59 22.84
C GLU A 723 13.95 -33.70 21.34
N ALA A 724 13.85 -32.55 20.68
CA ALA A 724 13.75 -32.48 19.23
C ALA A 724 14.96 -31.71 18.68
N ARG A 725 15.63 -32.29 17.68
CA ARG A 725 16.75 -31.68 16.97
C ARG A 725 16.41 -31.54 15.50
N PHE A 726 16.53 -30.32 14.98
CA PHE A 726 16.27 -30.04 13.57
C PHE A 726 17.00 -28.77 13.14
N LYS A 727 17.06 -28.55 11.83
CA LYS A 727 17.58 -27.33 11.23
C LYS A 727 16.41 -26.47 10.76
N VAL A 728 16.43 -25.19 11.08
CA VAL A 728 15.48 -24.19 10.55
C VAL A 728 16.23 -23.32 9.55
N GLU A 729 15.75 -23.26 8.31
CA GLU A 729 16.39 -22.46 7.26
C GLU A 729 16.29 -20.96 7.56
N ALA A 730 17.11 -20.16 6.87
CA ALA A 730 17.12 -18.71 7.00
C ALA A 730 15.72 -18.12 6.76
N HIS A 731 15.29 -17.20 7.63
CA HIS A 731 13.98 -16.55 7.55
C HIS A 731 12.75 -17.49 7.49
N ASP A 732 12.89 -18.76 7.84
CA ASP A 732 11.82 -19.74 7.79
C ASP A 732 11.23 -20.06 9.17
N CYS A 733 10.13 -20.79 9.18
CA CYS A 733 9.49 -21.34 10.36
C CYS A 733 9.31 -22.85 10.27
N PHE A 734 9.34 -23.52 11.41
CA PHE A 734 9.17 -24.96 11.54
C PHE A 734 8.16 -25.30 12.63
N ALA A 735 7.34 -26.34 12.42
CA ALA A 735 6.38 -26.83 13.41
C ALA A 735 6.76 -28.24 13.84
N ASN A 736 7.08 -28.41 15.12
CA ASN A 736 7.42 -29.70 15.73
C ASN A 736 6.21 -30.25 16.50
N GLU A 737 5.64 -31.37 16.04
CA GLU A 737 4.62 -32.11 16.77
C GLU A 737 5.27 -33.01 17.83
N TRP A 738 4.83 -32.91 19.08
CA TRP A 738 5.36 -33.76 20.14
C TRP A 738 4.53 -35.05 20.28
N PRO A 739 5.17 -36.20 20.56
CA PRO A 739 4.47 -37.43 20.90
C PRO A 739 3.42 -37.20 22.01
N VAL A 740 2.28 -37.89 21.89
CA VAL A 740 1.20 -37.81 22.87
C VAL A 740 1.71 -38.27 24.23
N VAL A 741 1.71 -37.37 25.21
CA VAL A 741 2.11 -37.74 26.58
C VAL A 741 0.90 -38.38 27.27
N SER A 742 0.98 -39.68 27.54
CA SER A 742 -0.14 -40.48 28.04
C SER A 742 -0.56 -40.14 29.47
N THR A 743 0.30 -39.46 30.25
CA THR A 743 0.13 -39.24 31.69
C THR A 743 -0.32 -37.80 32.01
N PRO A 744 -1.35 -37.56 32.86
CA PRO A 744 -1.80 -36.22 33.20
C PRO A 744 -0.81 -35.50 34.14
N TRP A 745 -0.17 -34.44 33.63
CA TRP A 745 0.86 -33.63 34.30
C TRP A 745 0.36 -32.67 35.39
N TYR A 746 -0.95 -32.45 35.49
CA TYR A 746 -1.53 -31.32 36.20
C TYR A 746 -1.59 -31.43 37.73
N ARG A 747 -0.95 -32.43 38.36
CA ARG A 747 -0.96 -32.58 39.82
C ARG A 747 0.32 -32.15 40.54
N ILE A 748 1.38 -31.74 39.84
CA ILE A 748 2.70 -31.57 40.48
C ILE A 748 3.12 -30.09 40.70
N PHE A 749 2.45 -29.10 40.11
CA PHE A 749 2.84 -27.68 40.26
C PHE A 749 1.69 -26.75 40.67
N ALA A 750 0.95 -27.14 41.71
CA ALA A 750 0.15 -26.21 42.50
C ALA A 750 0.84 -26.02 43.86
N TRP A 751 1.84 -25.14 43.91
CA TRP A 751 2.42 -24.54 45.11
C TRP A 751 2.75 -23.08 44.82
#